data_AF-A0A2S9QJQ5-F1
#
_entry.id   AF-A0A2S9QJQ5-F1
#
_cell.length_a   1.000
_cell.length_b   1.000
_cell.length_c   1.000
_cell.angle_alpha   90.00
_cell.angle_beta   90.00
_cell.angle_gamma   90.00
#
_symmetry.space_group_name_H-M   'P 1'
#
loop_
_entity.id
_entity.type
_entity.pdbx_description
1 polymer ?
#
loop_
_entity_poly.entity_id
_entity_poly.type
_entity_poly.pdbx_seq_one_letter_code
_entity_poly.pdbx_strand_id
1 'polypeptide(L)'
;MKRWIIFIVSFLAVVALCAVIWLVLPLVAVGGIEPFDSPWLRLALIGLLLAIYFCWLAYRIYRHGQSARALAENIAVQEPEDDGSDAGVLAEKMRDALLTLKGSRRTKGDFLYELPWYLIVGPPGAGKTTALMNCGLKFPLAAHTGPIAGSGGTRYCDWWFTEDAVFIDTAGRYTTQDSDTESDRKSWLAFLDLLKRHRERQPINGVLVAISIGDLLSMKEAELGAHAVAIRKRLAELNNRLQVDFPVYVIFTKADLVAGFMEYFGNLDPEERKAVWGATFQTRNKKENRVGDVGPEIDLLVSRLSAELPDRLQEEPDPISRVRLTGLPSQLAALKPVITRFLNQIFEPTRYQTSAALRGFYFTSGTQEGTPIDQLLGSLSRDLGLQAGASLAYSGKAKSFFLEHLLTKVVFGEAGWVSTNAAAVRRKFLLQTSGYVLVAGVTLAALGGWLTSYYGNKALIDRTDAATAAYANDTASLLKEDPVDDAEFPKVIGPLDRLRDFPWGYDKLETEPQISETLGLGQHKRIGTASVAAYRDGLDRLLRPRILFHLEKRLADLQDQPEQLYEPLKVYMMLGGDPAIPVDTALIEGWMRGDWENLYPGEPNKAVRDSLSRHLDAMLGIEGTPRPIALNGDLVKASQVALTRLSLAERAFAIIKSAAHDQSVRDWTVAGNAGPDAAVVFGTNDGSPIESVGVQSLFTYDGFYALFLDKMKSVITLLQNERWVLGEAGSTQAIDEQYANLGPDLYRIYDQEFIKAWTAALGKLKLNSFAADKPGYATLRAATGAASPIKLLFESISAQTRLTEARQGADGEVAGKLKDAAAKAATKAVTKAVGSRLDDMAAIGLDAAKKASGRGGNVEAPFVPGAIIQEHFRRYHDLVRKNGDKSQIDLLVEQLKGLYQSLIDEQDFERAVQARQNMQTFLGSIATSSSRLETPFDTMFRDAMAEFEQKIIGDKVADLKGDLKGSVTRECLNIVGNKYPFSPNGKQEVPIGEFGRLFGPNGVFDTFFREKLAGLVDTSGAAWGWKQNSKFSQALSPETLHQFQNAARIKEAFFSGRGSSPNVKFALVTQSMSQKTASVSFEVNGTKLDSPFGVVSRGDFEWPGRSPDGTASITMPESDGTSPSLRFTGAWALYRLLQKGDMRQSGNKATARFVVGGREVTYQLTFDTLDNPFTILSQLKFACPSDL
;
A
#
# COMPACT_ATOMS: atom_id res chain seq x y z
N MET A 1 21.60 4.23 -61.67
CA MET A 1 20.11 4.10 -61.74
C MET A 1 19.51 5.36 -62.35
N LYS A 2 18.64 5.24 -63.35
CA LYS A 2 17.96 6.38 -63.97
C LYS A 2 17.11 7.10 -62.91
N ARG A 3 17.26 8.42 -62.79
CA ARG A 3 16.68 9.25 -61.70
C ARG A 3 15.16 9.16 -61.56
N TRP A 4 14.45 8.84 -62.64
CA TRP A 4 13.00 8.63 -62.59
C TRP A 4 12.59 7.44 -61.73
N ILE A 5 13.43 6.39 -61.63
CA ILE A 5 13.19 5.24 -60.76
C ILE A 5 13.18 5.67 -59.29
N ILE A 6 14.06 6.59 -58.89
CA ILE A 6 14.10 7.09 -57.51
C ILE A 6 12.82 7.86 -57.16
N PHE A 7 12.29 8.65 -58.11
CA PHE A 7 11.03 9.37 -57.91
C PHE A 7 9.82 8.44 -57.85
N ILE A 8 9.77 7.42 -58.70
CA ILE A 8 8.72 6.40 -58.66
C ILE A 8 8.77 5.64 -57.34
N VAL A 9 9.95 5.18 -56.93
CA VAL A 9 10.12 4.43 -55.68
C VAL A 9 9.79 5.29 -54.47
N SER A 10 10.19 6.58 -54.44
CA SER A 10 9.83 7.47 -53.34
C SER A 10 8.33 7.78 -53.30
N PHE A 11 7.70 7.95 -54.47
CA PHE A 11 6.26 8.16 -54.55
C PHE A 11 5.49 6.92 -54.09
N LEU A 12 5.86 5.74 -54.56
CA LEU A 12 5.27 4.48 -54.12
C LEU A 12 5.47 4.24 -52.62
N ALA A 13 6.62 4.59 -52.07
CA ALA A 13 6.87 4.51 -50.63
C ALA A 13 5.95 5.43 -49.84
N VAL A 14 5.72 6.66 -50.31
CA VAL A 14 4.78 7.61 -49.67
C VAL A 14 3.34 7.12 -49.78
N VAL A 15 2.93 6.59 -50.94
CA VAL A 15 1.61 5.97 -51.11
C VAL A 15 1.41 4.79 -50.17
N ALA A 16 2.42 3.94 -50.01
CA ALA A 16 2.38 2.84 -49.05
C ALA A 16 2.27 3.36 -47.60
N LEU A 17 2.98 4.44 -47.26
CA LEU A 17 2.89 5.06 -45.93
C LEU A 17 1.52 5.70 -45.69
N CYS A 18 0.90 6.32 -46.71
CA CYS A 18 -0.48 6.79 -46.64
C CYS A 18 -1.45 5.63 -46.39
N ALA A 19 -1.25 4.48 -47.06
CA ALA A 19 -2.06 3.29 -46.83
C ALA A 19 -1.88 2.74 -45.40
N VAL A 20 -0.66 2.76 -44.85
CA VAL A 20 -0.38 2.41 -43.45
C VAL A 20 -1.08 3.39 -42.49
N ILE A 21 -1.02 4.70 -42.73
CA ILE A 21 -1.75 5.71 -41.93
C ILE A 21 -3.26 5.48 -42.00
N TRP A 22 -3.78 5.07 -43.16
CA TRP A 22 -5.21 4.86 -43.32
C TRP A 22 -5.71 3.57 -42.66
N LEU A 23 -4.97 2.46 -42.86
CA LEU A 23 -5.40 1.11 -42.50
C LEU A 23 -4.87 0.62 -41.15
N VAL A 24 -3.64 1.00 -40.78
CA VAL A 24 -2.95 0.45 -39.60
C VAL A 24 -3.03 1.38 -38.41
N LEU A 25 -2.91 2.71 -38.62
CA LEU A 25 -2.95 3.67 -37.51
C LEU A 25 -4.25 3.64 -36.67
N PRO A 26 -5.46 3.39 -37.21
CA PRO A 26 -6.67 3.20 -36.39
C PRO A 26 -6.57 2.06 -35.40
N LEU A 27 -5.74 1.05 -35.70
CA LEU A 27 -5.57 -0.11 -34.84
C LEU A 27 -4.70 0.25 -33.63
N VAL A 28 -3.87 1.31 -33.70
CA VAL A 28 -2.92 1.68 -32.64
C VAL A 28 -3.65 2.37 -31.48
N ALA A 29 -3.78 1.65 -30.37
CA ALA A 29 -4.24 2.18 -29.09
C ALA A 29 -3.06 2.46 -28.16
N VAL A 30 -3.06 3.61 -27.47
CA VAL A 30 -2.07 3.95 -26.44
C VAL A 30 -2.83 4.28 -25.17
N GLY A 31 -2.69 3.45 -24.13
CA GLY A 31 -3.39 3.64 -22.86
C GLY A 31 -4.92 3.63 -22.99
N GLY A 32 -5.47 2.79 -23.89
CA GLY A 32 -6.92 2.70 -24.11
C GLY A 32 -7.53 3.82 -24.96
N ILE A 33 -6.75 4.84 -25.34
CA ILE A 33 -7.15 5.89 -26.29
C ILE A 33 -6.74 5.45 -27.69
N GLU A 34 -7.65 5.56 -28.65
CA GLU A 34 -7.41 5.32 -30.09
C GLU A 34 -7.28 6.70 -30.79
N PRO A 35 -6.18 7.43 -30.58
CA PRO A 35 -6.06 8.83 -31.02
C PRO A 35 -6.24 8.98 -32.54
N PHE A 36 -5.93 7.94 -33.31
CA PHE A 36 -5.98 7.92 -34.77
C PHE A 36 -7.26 7.30 -35.35
N ASP A 37 -8.26 6.96 -34.53
CA ASP A 37 -9.54 6.47 -35.05
C ASP A 37 -10.26 7.56 -35.88
N SER A 38 -10.17 8.82 -35.44
CA SER A 38 -10.75 9.96 -36.14
C SER A 38 -10.27 10.04 -37.60
N PRO A 39 -11.19 9.94 -38.60
CA PRO A 39 -10.84 10.06 -40.01
C PRO A 39 -10.17 11.40 -40.35
N TRP A 40 -10.54 12.47 -39.65
CA TRP A 40 -9.99 13.82 -39.87
C TRP A 40 -8.54 13.93 -39.44
N LEU A 41 -8.15 13.28 -38.33
CA LEU A 41 -6.75 13.26 -37.90
C LEU A 41 -5.90 12.47 -38.89
N ARG A 42 -6.40 11.34 -39.41
CA ARG A 42 -5.72 10.55 -40.45
C ARG A 42 -5.56 11.33 -41.75
N LEU A 43 -6.59 12.05 -42.18
CA LEU A 43 -6.50 12.95 -43.33
C LEU A 43 -5.52 14.09 -43.09
N ALA A 44 -5.45 14.65 -41.88
CA ALA A 44 -4.47 15.68 -41.52
C ALA A 44 -3.03 15.12 -41.54
N LEU A 45 -2.80 13.91 -41.04
CA LEU A 45 -1.49 13.24 -41.07
C LEU A 45 -1.07 12.86 -42.50
N ILE A 46 -1.99 12.35 -43.32
CA ILE A 46 -1.74 12.10 -44.75
C ILE A 46 -1.46 13.41 -45.46
N GLY A 47 -2.25 14.45 -45.20
CA GLY A 47 -2.05 15.79 -45.74
C GLY A 47 -0.68 16.36 -45.35
N LEU A 48 -0.26 16.19 -44.09
CA LEU A 48 1.05 16.59 -43.59
C LEU A 48 2.18 15.78 -44.24
N LEU A 49 2.04 14.46 -44.35
CA LEU A 49 3.02 13.59 -45.01
C LEU A 49 3.20 13.96 -46.48
N LEU A 50 2.09 14.17 -47.19
CA LEU A 50 2.08 14.61 -48.58
C LEU A 50 2.67 16.02 -48.69
N ALA A 51 2.32 16.94 -47.79
CA ALA A 51 2.90 18.27 -47.74
C ALA A 51 4.41 18.21 -47.49
N ILE A 52 4.90 17.37 -46.58
CA ILE A 52 6.33 17.16 -46.34
C ILE A 52 6.98 16.55 -47.58
N TYR A 53 6.37 15.56 -48.24
CA TYR A 53 6.91 14.94 -49.44
C TYR A 53 6.96 15.94 -50.61
N PHE A 54 5.90 16.70 -50.83
CA PHE A 54 5.85 17.73 -51.87
C PHE A 54 6.73 18.92 -51.54
N CYS A 55 6.85 19.33 -50.28
CA CYS A 55 7.83 20.32 -49.82
C CYS A 55 9.25 19.79 -49.97
N TRP A 56 9.53 18.51 -49.68
CA TRP A 56 10.83 17.90 -49.93
C TRP A 56 11.12 17.77 -51.42
N LEU A 57 10.11 17.44 -52.24
CA LEU A 57 10.22 17.36 -53.69
C LEU A 57 10.45 18.75 -54.28
N ALA A 58 9.68 19.75 -53.85
CA ALA A 58 9.83 21.15 -54.21
C ALA A 58 11.16 21.71 -53.69
N TYR A 59 11.57 21.40 -52.47
CA TYR A 59 12.87 21.75 -51.91
C TYR A 59 13.99 21.06 -52.65
N ARG A 60 13.84 19.81 -53.09
CA ARG A 60 14.84 19.11 -53.87
C ARG A 60 14.94 19.71 -55.27
N ILE A 61 13.82 20.04 -55.91
CA ILE A 61 13.76 20.74 -57.20
C ILE A 61 14.36 22.15 -57.06
N TYR A 62 13.99 22.89 -56.02
CA TYR A 62 14.45 24.24 -55.68
C TYR A 62 15.94 24.25 -55.32
N ARG A 63 16.40 23.36 -54.43
CA ARG A 63 17.81 23.19 -54.03
C ARG A 63 18.64 22.63 -55.17
N HIS A 64 18.10 21.88 -56.13
CA HIS A 64 18.79 21.58 -57.39
C HIS A 64 18.92 22.83 -58.28
N GLY A 65 18.00 23.79 -58.19
CA GLY A 65 18.16 25.15 -58.75
C GLY A 65 19.11 26.03 -57.94
N GLN A 66 19.17 25.84 -56.62
CA GLN A 66 19.92 26.67 -55.67
C GLN A 66 21.34 26.17 -55.40
N SER A 67 21.68 24.88 -55.57
CA SER A 67 23.07 24.38 -55.56
C SER A 67 23.90 25.03 -56.68
N ALA A 68 23.20 25.52 -57.71
CA ALA A 68 23.75 26.36 -58.76
C ALA A 68 23.97 27.83 -58.33
N ARG A 69 23.25 28.35 -57.32
CA ARG A 69 23.41 29.72 -56.78
C ARG A 69 24.33 29.76 -55.54
N ALA A 70 24.21 28.80 -54.64
CA ALA A 70 25.04 28.66 -53.45
C ALA A 70 26.51 28.38 -53.76
N LEU A 71 26.85 27.78 -54.91
CA LEU A 71 28.25 27.68 -55.36
C LEU A 71 28.78 29.03 -55.86
N ALA A 72 27.93 29.92 -56.38
CA ALA A 72 28.32 31.27 -56.78
C ALA A 72 28.42 32.22 -55.57
N GLU A 73 27.57 32.06 -54.56
CA GLU A 73 27.58 32.87 -53.32
C GLU A 73 28.62 32.41 -52.29
N ASN A 74 28.91 31.10 -52.14
CA ASN A 74 30.00 30.65 -51.24
C ASN A 74 31.41 30.98 -51.75
N ILE A 75 31.55 31.44 -52.99
CA ILE A 75 32.81 31.98 -53.52
C ILE A 75 32.97 33.47 -53.16
N ALA A 76 31.90 34.14 -52.71
CA ALA A 76 31.85 35.59 -52.52
C ALA A 76 32.08 36.10 -51.07
N VAL A 77 32.50 35.25 -50.12
CA VAL A 77 32.56 35.64 -48.68
C VAL A 77 33.96 35.49 -48.04
N GLN A 78 35.02 35.40 -48.83
CA GLN A 78 36.36 35.69 -48.30
C GLN A 78 37.07 36.63 -49.27
N GLU A 79 37.07 37.93 -48.94
CA GLU A 79 38.15 38.80 -49.40
C GLU A 79 39.46 38.11 -48.95
N PRO A 80 40.36 37.75 -49.88
CA PRO A 80 41.67 37.27 -49.49
C PRO A 80 42.36 38.42 -48.72
N GLU A 81 42.88 38.13 -47.54
CA GLU A 81 43.87 39.03 -46.90
C GLU A 81 45.00 39.24 -47.91
N ASP A 82 45.41 40.50 -48.12
CA ASP A 82 46.51 40.88 -49.00
C ASP A 82 47.84 40.41 -48.38
N ASP A 83 48.15 39.13 -48.53
CA ASP A 83 49.33 38.45 -47.98
C ASP A 83 50.51 38.36 -48.97
N GLY A 84 50.41 39.08 -50.09
CA GLY A 84 51.38 39.03 -51.18
C GLY A 84 51.25 37.81 -52.11
N SER A 85 50.15 37.05 -52.06
CA SER A 85 49.84 35.95 -52.98
C SER A 85 48.77 36.28 -54.02
N ASP A 86 48.80 35.58 -55.16
CA ASP A 86 47.85 35.76 -56.27
C ASP A 86 46.51 35.01 -56.06
N ALA A 87 46.21 34.59 -54.83
CA ALA A 87 45.11 33.67 -54.51
C ALA A 87 43.72 34.23 -54.89
N GLY A 88 43.50 35.55 -54.75
CA GLY A 88 42.25 36.22 -55.11
C GLY A 88 41.93 36.13 -56.61
N VAL A 89 42.92 36.46 -57.45
CA VAL A 89 42.79 36.39 -58.91
C VAL A 89 42.56 34.94 -59.37
N LEU A 90 43.24 33.97 -58.74
CA LEU A 90 43.05 32.55 -59.02
C LEU A 90 41.66 32.04 -58.61
N ALA A 91 41.12 32.51 -57.47
CA ALA A 91 39.76 32.20 -57.04
C ALA A 91 38.70 32.78 -57.98
N GLU A 92 38.90 34.02 -58.46
CA GLU A 92 38.02 34.66 -59.44
C GLU A 92 38.02 33.93 -60.78
N LYS A 93 39.20 33.60 -61.32
CA LYS A 93 39.29 32.81 -62.56
C LYS A 93 38.66 31.42 -62.41
N MET A 94 38.84 30.76 -61.26
CA MET A 94 38.17 29.50 -60.95
C MET A 94 36.64 29.67 -60.89
N ARG A 95 36.13 30.78 -60.34
CA ARG A 95 34.70 31.12 -60.33
C ARG A 95 34.14 31.22 -61.74
N ASP A 96 34.80 31.99 -62.60
CA ASP A 96 34.36 32.21 -63.98
C ASP A 96 34.43 30.91 -64.79
N ALA A 97 35.45 30.09 -64.56
CA ALA A 97 35.55 28.74 -65.13
C ALA A 97 34.36 27.84 -64.73
N LEU A 98 33.99 27.82 -63.45
CA LEU A 98 32.87 27.04 -62.94
C LEU A 98 31.50 27.55 -63.46
N LEU A 99 31.33 28.86 -63.60
CA LEU A 99 30.13 29.46 -64.19
C LEU A 99 30.00 29.13 -65.69
N THR A 100 31.11 29.14 -66.41
CA THR A 100 31.16 28.79 -67.83
C THR A 100 30.79 27.31 -68.07
N LEU A 101 31.31 26.39 -67.24
CA LEU A 101 30.90 24.98 -67.25
C LEU A 101 29.43 24.77 -66.91
N LYS A 102 28.87 25.60 -66.02
CA LYS A 102 27.45 25.55 -65.67
C LYS A 102 26.54 26.03 -66.82
N GLY A 103 27.01 26.98 -67.63
CA GLY A 103 26.28 27.52 -68.79
C GLY A 103 26.23 26.58 -69.99
N SER A 104 27.27 25.76 -70.18
CA SER A 104 27.46 24.84 -71.33
C SER A 104 26.75 23.47 -71.21
N ARG A 105 25.71 23.39 -70.36
CA ARG A 105 24.98 22.14 -70.02
C ARG A 105 24.51 21.33 -71.23
N ARG A 106 24.91 20.04 -71.27
CA ARG A 106 24.31 19.02 -72.15
C ARG A 106 23.38 18.05 -71.39
N THR A 107 23.52 17.92 -70.07
CA THR A 107 22.70 17.03 -69.22
C THR A 107 22.41 17.65 -67.85
N LYS A 108 21.32 17.22 -67.17
CA LYS A 108 20.97 17.67 -65.81
C LYS A 108 21.89 17.05 -64.72
N GLY A 109 23.16 16.74 -65.02
CA GLY A 109 24.12 15.96 -64.20
C GLY A 109 24.89 16.76 -63.15
N ASP A 110 25.89 16.10 -62.53
CA ASP A 110 26.92 16.74 -61.69
C ASP A 110 27.99 17.32 -62.62
N PHE A 111 27.70 18.52 -63.15
CA PHE A 111 28.43 19.19 -64.24
C PHE A 111 29.95 19.31 -64.01
N LEU A 112 30.39 19.30 -62.75
CA LEU A 112 31.80 19.38 -62.36
C LEU A 112 32.63 18.17 -62.81
N TYR A 113 32.00 17.01 -62.99
CA TYR A 113 32.66 15.75 -63.33
C TYR A 113 32.23 15.21 -64.71
N GLU A 114 31.55 16.03 -65.53
CA GLU A 114 31.17 15.65 -66.90
C GLU A 114 32.36 15.69 -67.87
N LEU A 115 33.25 16.69 -67.74
CA LEU A 115 34.49 16.82 -68.52
C LEU A 115 35.73 16.55 -67.64
N PRO A 116 36.72 15.76 -68.08
CA PRO A 116 37.99 15.58 -67.38
C PRO A 116 38.83 16.87 -67.38
N TRP A 117 39.58 17.13 -66.29
CA TRP A 117 40.46 18.30 -66.16
C TRP A 117 41.93 17.87 -66.18
N TYR A 118 42.72 18.49 -67.05
CA TYR A 118 44.14 18.21 -67.16
C TYR A 118 44.97 19.45 -66.86
N LEU A 119 46.04 19.27 -66.10
CA LEU A 119 46.95 20.36 -65.73
C LEU A 119 48.21 20.30 -66.59
N ILE A 120 48.62 21.42 -67.19
CA ILE A 120 49.86 21.48 -67.98
C ILE A 120 50.94 22.22 -67.18
N VAL A 121 52.07 21.54 -66.92
CA VAL A 121 53.19 22.01 -66.10
C VAL A 121 54.47 21.96 -66.91
N GLY A 122 55.39 22.90 -66.71
CA GLY A 122 56.66 22.96 -67.45
C GLY A 122 57.34 24.32 -67.32
N PRO A 123 58.65 24.42 -67.58
CA PRO A 123 59.40 25.66 -67.46
C PRO A 123 58.85 26.76 -68.39
N PRO A 124 59.17 28.05 -68.13
CA PRO A 124 58.87 29.14 -69.05
C PRO A 124 59.43 28.84 -70.46
N GLY A 125 58.69 29.19 -71.51
CA GLY A 125 59.16 28.98 -72.89
C GLY A 125 59.01 27.55 -73.47
N ALA A 126 58.57 26.57 -72.66
CA ALA A 126 58.36 25.17 -73.09
C ALA A 126 57.20 24.95 -74.10
N GLY A 127 56.52 25.99 -74.57
CA GLY A 127 55.46 25.88 -75.58
C GLY A 127 54.10 25.34 -75.08
N LYS A 128 53.78 25.46 -73.78
CA LYS A 128 52.52 24.99 -73.16
C LYS A 128 51.26 25.58 -73.83
N THR A 129 51.16 26.91 -73.81
CA THR A 129 50.04 27.66 -74.39
C THR A 129 49.98 27.48 -75.91
N THR A 130 51.14 27.46 -76.57
CA THR A 130 51.27 27.24 -78.01
C THR A 130 50.78 25.85 -78.43
N ALA A 131 51.08 24.81 -77.63
CA ALA A 131 50.56 23.47 -77.86
C ALA A 131 49.03 23.45 -77.73
N LEU A 132 48.46 24.09 -76.70
CA LEU A 132 47.00 24.17 -76.54
C LEU A 132 46.30 24.92 -77.68
N MET A 133 46.86 26.05 -78.14
CA MET A 133 46.30 26.84 -79.24
C MET A 133 46.26 26.07 -80.56
N ASN A 134 47.25 25.21 -80.80
CA ASN A 134 47.44 24.51 -82.08
C ASN A 134 47.14 23.00 -82.00
N CYS A 135 46.48 22.52 -80.93
CA CYS A 135 46.22 21.09 -80.74
C CYS A 135 45.12 20.48 -81.62
N GLY A 136 44.45 21.27 -82.46
CA GLY A 136 43.39 20.78 -83.35
C GLY A 136 42.03 20.58 -82.67
N LEU A 137 41.92 20.82 -81.36
CA LEU A 137 40.67 20.71 -80.61
C LEU A 137 39.73 21.90 -80.88
N LYS A 138 38.41 21.66 -80.76
CA LYS A 138 37.39 22.71 -80.84
C LYS A 138 37.23 23.40 -79.50
N PHE A 139 37.37 24.72 -79.49
CA PHE A 139 37.19 25.58 -78.31
C PHE A 139 35.91 26.44 -78.46
N PRO A 140 34.71 25.90 -78.16
CA PRO A 140 33.44 26.58 -78.43
C PRO A 140 33.26 27.91 -77.68
N LEU A 141 34.04 28.14 -76.63
CA LEU A 141 33.96 29.33 -75.76
C LEU A 141 35.01 30.41 -76.09
N ALA A 142 35.88 30.17 -77.08
CA ALA A 142 36.95 31.09 -77.47
C ALA A 142 36.44 32.48 -77.91
N ALA A 143 35.18 32.62 -78.33
CA ALA A 143 34.58 33.88 -78.75
C ALA A 143 34.12 34.81 -77.61
N HIS A 144 33.95 34.30 -76.38
CA HIS A 144 33.44 35.08 -75.23
C HIS A 144 34.31 35.00 -73.97
N THR A 145 35.20 34.01 -73.87
CA THR A 145 36.19 33.83 -72.77
C THR A 145 37.58 33.44 -73.32
N GLY A 146 37.84 33.72 -74.60
CA GLY A 146 39.13 33.44 -75.22
C GLY A 146 40.27 34.25 -74.57
N PRO A 147 41.51 33.73 -74.57
CA PRO A 147 42.64 34.40 -73.96
C PRO A 147 42.87 35.75 -74.64
N ILE A 148 43.13 36.80 -73.85
CA ILE A 148 43.82 37.98 -74.35
C ILE A 148 45.24 37.51 -74.69
N ALA A 149 45.44 37.08 -75.93
CA ALA A 149 46.75 36.78 -76.49
C ALA A 149 47.52 38.09 -76.69
N GLY A 150 48.00 38.66 -75.59
CA GLY A 150 49.17 39.53 -75.64
C GLY A 150 50.41 38.64 -75.75
N SER A 151 51.42 39.09 -76.49
CA SER A 151 52.71 38.44 -76.69
C SER A 151 53.57 38.26 -75.41
N GLY A 152 52.94 38.25 -74.23
CA GLY A 152 53.55 38.31 -72.89
C GLY A 152 53.16 37.18 -71.95
N GLY A 153 52.97 35.94 -72.44
CA GLY A 153 52.93 34.70 -71.64
C GLY A 153 51.80 34.55 -70.59
N THR A 154 51.54 33.31 -70.16
CA THR A 154 50.57 33.00 -69.09
C THR A 154 51.09 33.49 -67.73
N ARG A 155 50.46 34.51 -67.15
CA ARG A 155 50.87 35.10 -65.85
C ARG A 155 50.39 34.30 -64.63
N TYR A 156 49.18 33.74 -64.67
CA TYR A 156 48.56 33.00 -63.55
C TYR A 156 48.24 31.56 -63.96
N CYS A 157 46.97 31.16 -63.90
CA CYS A 157 46.46 29.96 -64.59
C CYS A 157 45.33 30.38 -65.53
N ASP A 158 45.24 29.73 -66.70
CA ASP A 158 44.15 29.92 -67.66
C ASP A 158 43.41 28.60 -67.89
N TRP A 159 42.08 28.67 -67.94
CA TRP A 159 41.20 27.52 -68.18
C TRP A 159 40.77 27.48 -69.63
N TRP A 160 41.10 26.39 -70.31
CA TRP A 160 40.80 26.15 -71.70
C TRP A 160 39.71 25.10 -71.82
N PHE A 161 38.55 25.50 -72.32
CA PHE A 161 37.37 24.62 -72.45
C PHE A 161 37.26 24.06 -73.88
N THR A 162 37.31 22.74 -73.99
CA THR A 162 37.05 22.01 -75.24
C THR A 162 35.74 21.24 -75.14
N GLU A 163 35.29 20.64 -76.25
CA GLU A 163 34.12 19.74 -76.22
C GLU A 163 34.32 18.51 -75.32
N ASP A 164 35.57 18.05 -75.15
CA ASP A 164 35.88 16.76 -74.52
C ASP A 164 36.67 16.86 -73.19
N ALA A 165 37.29 18.00 -72.88
CA ALA A 165 38.08 18.20 -71.66
C ALA A 165 38.27 19.68 -71.29
N VAL A 166 38.74 19.91 -70.05
CA VAL A 166 39.22 21.21 -69.57
C VAL A 166 40.73 21.14 -69.36
N PHE A 167 41.50 22.05 -69.96
CA PHE A 167 42.93 22.19 -69.65
C PHE A 167 43.16 23.39 -68.76
N ILE A 168 44.08 23.23 -67.81
CA ILE A 168 44.55 24.32 -66.97
C ILE A 168 46.00 24.58 -67.34
N ASP A 169 46.23 25.67 -68.08
CA ASP A 169 47.55 26.14 -68.45
C ASP A 169 48.16 26.90 -67.27
N THR A 170 49.30 26.43 -66.75
CA THR A 170 49.96 27.03 -65.60
C THR A 170 51.08 27.97 -66.05
N ALA A 171 51.24 29.11 -65.38
CA ALA A 171 52.39 29.99 -65.59
C ALA A 171 53.71 29.25 -65.32
N GLY A 172 54.72 29.51 -66.16
CA GLY A 172 56.04 28.88 -66.02
C GLY A 172 56.69 29.09 -64.66
N ARG A 173 56.44 30.26 -64.03
CA ARG A 173 56.92 30.59 -62.67
C ARG A 173 56.42 29.63 -61.59
N TYR A 174 55.24 29.02 -61.76
CA TYR A 174 54.75 28.02 -60.81
C TYR A 174 55.51 26.70 -60.91
N THR A 175 56.22 26.46 -62.02
CA THR A 175 57.09 25.28 -62.18
C THR A 175 58.47 25.52 -61.58
N THR A 176 59.19 26.55 -62.04
CA THR A 176 60.60 26.78 -61.68
C THR A 176 60.81 27.63 -60.42
N GLN A 177 59.88 28.54 -60.11
CA GLN A 177 59.89 29.42 -58.92
C GLN A 177 61.15 30.30 -58.78
N ASP A 178 61.68 30.76 -59.92
CA ASP A 178 62.96 31.50 -59.99
C ASP A 178 62.84 33.00 -59.61
N SER A 179 61.63 33.57 -59.61
CA SER A 179 61.37 34.99 -59.35
C SER A 179 61.13 35.33 -57.88
N ASP A 180 60.08 34.75 -57.28
CA ASP A 180 59.71 34.92 -55.87
C ASP A 180 59.24 33.57 -55.33
N THR A 181 60.19 32.80 -54.80
CA THR A 181 59.96 31.40 -54.42
C THR A 181 58.89 31.24 -53.33
N GLU A 182 58.74 32.22 -52.41
CA GLU A 182 57.76 32.11 -51.34
C GLU A 182 56.35 32.47 -51.82
N SER A 183 56.20 33.59 -52.53
CA SER A 183 54.90 34.02 -53.08
C SER A 183 54.39 33.05 -54.15
N ASP A 184 55.25 32.60 -55.07
CA ASP A 184 54.86 31.67 -56.13
C ASP A 184 54.45 30.29 -55.55
N ARG A 185 55.07 29.86 -54.45
CA ARG A 185 54.68 28.62 -53.74
C ARG A 185 53.35 28.77 -53.01
N LYS A 186 53.10 29.88 -52.32
CA LYS A 186 51.81 30.14 -51.65
C LYS A 186 50.68 30.16 -52.67
N SER A 187 50.86 30.91 -53.75
CA SER A 187 49.90 31.03 -54.86
C SER A 187 49.60 29.67 -55.50
N TRP A 188 50.63 28.85 -55.73
CA TRP A 188 50.48 27.48 -56.23
C TRP A 188 49.67 26.58 -55.29
N LEU A 189 49.99 26.56 -53.99
CA LEU A 189 49.28 25.72 -53.02
C LEU A 189 47.82 26.16 -52.82
N ALA A 190 47.56 27.48 -52.83
CA ALA A 190 46.21 28.03 -52.76
C ALA A 190 45.36 27.61 -53.96
N PHE A 191 45.94 27.61 -55.17
CA PHE A 191 45.29 27.07 -56.37
C PHE A 191 44.93 25.59 -56.23
N LEU A 192 45.83 24.76 -55.69
CA LEU A 192 45.55 23.34 -55.45
C LEU A 192 44.42 23.14 -54.42
N ASP A 193 44.33 24.00 -53.41
CA ASP A 193 43.23 23.98 -52.45
C ASP A 193 41.89 24.33 -53.08
N LEU A 194 41.86 25.32 -53.98
CA LEU A 194 40.66 25.66 -54.73
C LEU A 194 40.18 24.45 -55.55
N LEU A 195 41.09 23.75 -56.24
CA LEU A 195 40.74 22.52 -56.97
C LEU A 195 40.20 21.43 -56.04
N LYS A 196 40.84 21.22 -54.88
CA LYS A 196 40.42 20.21 -53.90
C LYS A 196 39.05 20.52 -53.28
N ARG A 197 38.75 21.79 -52.99
CA ARG A 197 37.48 22.23 -52.39
C ARG A 197 36.32 22.13 -53.38
N HIS A 198 36.52 22.62 -54.62
CA HIS A 198 35.44 22.70 -55.59
C HIS A 198 35.24 21.41 -56.39
N ARG A 199 36.25 20.54 -56.45
CA ARG A 199 36.21 19.28 -57.21
C ARG A 199 36.73 18.09 -56.37
N GLU A 200 36.16 17.95 -55.16
CA GLU A 200 36.59 17.03 -54.09
C GLU A 200 36.89 15.57 -54.48
N ARG A 201 36.17 14.99 -55.45
CA ARG A 201 36.31 13.56 -55.80
C ARG A 201 37.49 13.29 -56.71
N GLN A 202 37.66 14.12 -57.75
CA GLN A 202 38.69 14.01 -58.79
C GLN A 202 39.13 15.44 -59.17
N PRO A 203 40.00 16.09 -58.38
CA PRO A 203 40.39 17.48 -58.61
C PRO A 203 41.01 17.71 -60.00
N ILE A 204 41.79 16.74 -60.48
CA ILE A 204 42.34 16.64 -61.83
C ILE A 204 42.23 15.19 -62.32
N ASN A 205 42.39 14.96 -63.62
CA ASN A 205 42.33 13.65 -64.28
C ASN A 205 43.70 13.19 -64.82
N GLY A 206 44.64 14.13 -64.98
CA GLY A 206 46.02 13.85 -65.40
C GLY A 206 46.85 15.13 -65.47
N VAL A 207 48.17 14.97 -65.58
CA VAL A 207 49.11 16.08 -65.74
C VAL A 207 49.89 15.90 -67.04
N LEU A 208 50.01 16.97 -67.82
CA LEU A 208 50.90 17.04 -68.98
C LEU A 208 52.15 17.83 -68.59
N VAL A 209 53.31 17.20 -68.69
CA VAL A 209 54.61 17.85 -68.44
C VAL A 209 55.20 18.24 -69.79
N ALA A 210 55.28 19.53 -70.08
CA ALA A 210 55.81 20.04 -71.34
C ALA A 210 57.28 20.47 -71.19
N ILE A 211 58.16 19.96 -72.05
CA ILE A 211 59.59 20.31 -72.09
C ILE A 211 60.01 20.50 -73.55
N SER A 212 60.70 21.61 -73.83
CA SER A 212 61.17 21.89 -75.18
C SER A 212 62.36 21.00 -75.53
N ILE A 213 62.34 20.37 -76.71
CA ILE A 213 63.50 19.65 -77.25
C ILE A 213 64.69 20.60 -77.38
N GLY A 214 64.47 21.85 -77.75
CA GLY A 214 65.52 22.87 -77.77
C GLY A 214 66.25 22.99 -76.43
N ASP A 215 65.53 22.90 -75.31
CA ASP A 215 66.11 23.00 -73.96
C ASP A 215 66.99 21.78 -73.67
N LEU A 216 66.55 20.58 -74.07
CA LEU A 216 67.34 19.35 -73.97
C LEU A 216 68.59 19.37 -74.84
N LEU A 217 68.57 20.10 -75.96
CA LEU A 217 69.68 20.20 -76.91
C LEU A 217 70.70 21.28 -76.53
N SER A 218 70.27 22.40 -75.92
CA SER A 218 71.10 23.59 -75.71
C SER A 218 71.53 23.84 -74.25
N MET A 219 70.77 23.38 -73.25
CA MET A 219 71.05 23.67 -71.84
C MET A 219 72.20 22.82 -71.28
N LYS A 220 72.85 23.33 -70.23
CA LYS A 220 73.87 22.57 -69.48
C LYS A 220 73.20 21.52 -68.58
N GLU A 221 73.94 20.46 -68.27
CA GLU A 221 73.42 19.35 -67.45
C GLU A 221 72.88 19.79 -66.08
N ALA A 222 73.53 20.76 -65.43
CA ALA A 222 73.07 21.31 -64.14
C ALA A 222 71.74 22.06 -64.24
N GLU A 223 71.54 22.84 -65.31
CA GLU A 223 70.31 23.61 -65.55
C GLU A 223 69.14 22.66 -65.88
N LEU A 224 69.40 21.66 -66.72
CA LEU A 224 68.42 20.63 -67.06
C LEU A 224 68.04 19.77 -65.83
N GLY A 225 69.01 19.46 -64.97
CA GLY A 225 68.76 18.78 -63.70
C GLY A 225 67.90 19.60 -62.73
N ALA A 226 68.09 20.92 -62.68
CA ALA A 226 67.25 21.82 -61.87
C ALA A 226 65.79 21.80 -62.33
N HIS A 227 65.53 21.78 -63.65
CA HIS A 227 64.18 21.61 -64.18
C HIS A 227 63.55 20.27 -63.81
N ALA A 228 64.30 19.16 -63.88
CA ALA A 228 63.82 17.85 -63.45
C ALA A 228 63.40 17.84 -61.97
N VAL A 229 64.23 18.42 -61.09
CA VAL A 229 63.93 18.54 -59.65
C VAL A 229 62.69 19.41 -59.40
N ALA A 230 62.57 20.54 -60.10
CA ALA A 230 61.43 21.44 -59.97
C ALA A 230 60.12 20.75 -60.38
N ILE A 231 60.10 20.04 -61.51
CA ILE A 231 58.93 19.29 -61.99
C ILE A 231 58.55 18.18 -61.00
N ARG A 232 59.53 17.39 -60.55
CA ARG A 232 59.32 16.34 -59.54
C ARG A 232 58.67 16.91 -58.28
N LYS A 233 59.15 18.06 -57.80
CA LYS A 233 58.58 18.75 -56.64
C LYS A 233 57.13 19.16 -56.88
N ARG A 234 56.77 19.72 -58.04
CA ARG A 234 55.37 20.07 -58.36
C ARG A 234 54.45 18.87 -58.44
N LEU A 235 54.92 17.78 -59.05
CA LEU A 235 54.17 16.53 -59.11
C LEU A 235 53.91 15.95 -57.70
N ALA A 236 54.92 16.00 -56.82
CA ALA A 236 54.78 15.58 -55.42
C ALA A 236 53.80 16.48 -54.64
N GLU A 237 53.87 17.80 -54.81
CA GLU A 237 52.93 18.74 -54.19
C GLU A 237 51.49 18.54 -54.69
N LEU A 238 51.29 18.28 -55.98
CA LEU A 238 49.99 17.94 -56.57
C LEU A 238 49.41 16.69 -55.90
N ASN A 239 50.18 15.62 -55.82
CA ASN A 239 49.73 14.37 -55.19
C ASN A 239 49.44 14.58 -53.69
N ASN A 240 50.35 15.23 -52.96
CA ASN A 240 50.22 15.47 -51.52
C ASN A 240 49.05 16.41 -51.17
N ARG A 241 48.80 17.45 -51.96
CA ARG A 241 47.71 18.39 -51.66
C ARG A 241 46.35 17.84 -52.11
N LEU A 242 46.26 17.34 -53.34
CA LEU A 242 45.01 16.85 -53.93
C LEU A 242 44.59 15.47 -53.43
N GLN A 243 45.52 14.69 -52.86
CA GLN A 243 45.28 13.35 -52.30
C GLN A 243 44.69 12.38 -53.33
N VAL A 244 45.16 12.49 -54.58
CA VAL A 244 44.80 11.61 -55.70
C VAL A 244 46.05 11.19 -56.47
N ASP A 245 46.11 9.92 -56.84
CA ASP A 245 47.05 9.37 -57.83
C ASP A 245 46.53 9.66 -59.25
N PHE A 246 47.37 10.27 -60.09
CA PHE A 246 47.04 10.69 -61.46
C PHE A 246 48.14 10.26 -62.46
N PRO A 247 47.79 10.01 -63.74
CA PRO A 247 48.78 9.75 -64.79
C PRO A 247 49.54 11.02 -65.18
N VAL A 248 50.83 10.87 -65.47
CA VAL A 248 51.67 11.96 -66.01
C VAL A 248 52.11 11.66 -67.43
N TYR A 249 51.75 12.54 -68.36
CA TYR A 249 52.11 12.46 -69.77
C TYR A 249 53.22 13.47 -70.06
N VAL A 250 54.41 13.01 -70.43
CA VAL A 250 55.50 13.92 -70.79
C VAL A 250 55.42 14.23 -72.28
N ILE A 251 55.42 15.51 -72.61
CA ILE A 251 55.40 15.99 -73.98
C ILE A 251 56.68 16.77 -74.23
N PHE A 252 57.52 16.22 -75.11
CA PHE A 252 58.64 16.92 -75.70
C PHE A 252 58.13 17.81 -76.83
N THR A 253 58.02 19.10 -76.56
CA THR A 253 57.53 20.12 -77.49
C THR A 253 58.67 20.62 -78.38
N LYS A 254 58.33 21.34 -79.45
CA LYS A 254 59.30 21.89 -80.41
C LYS A 254 60.19 20.81 -81.04
N ALA A 255 59.63 19.63 -81.31
CA ALA A 255 60.37 18.53 -81.96
C ALA A 255 60.86 18.91 -83.38
N ASP A 256 60.26 19.92 -84.00
CA ASP A 256 60.70 20.54 -85.25
C ASP A 256 62.08 21.19 -85.20
N LEU A 257 62.62 21.46 -84.00
CA LEU A 257 63.98 21.94 -83.83
C LEU A 257 65.04 20.86 -84.04
N VAL A 258 64.66 19.58 -84.08
CA VAL A 258 65.58 18.49 -84.42
C VAL A 258 65.90 18.54 -85.91
N ALA A 259 67.18 18.60 -86.26
CA ALA A 259 67.61 18.58 -87.66
C ALA A 259 67.03 17.37 -88.42
N GLY A 260 66.41 17.62 -89.57
CA GLY A 260 65.77 16.61 -90.41
C GLY A 260 64.30 16.32 -90.07
N PHE A 261 63.72 16.90 -89.00
CA PHE A 261 62.32 16.64 -88.62
C PHE A 261 61.33 17.15 -89.67
N MET A 262 61.50 18.40 -90.13
CA MET A 262 60.58 19.00 -91.10
C MET A 262 60.73 18.38 -92.48
N GLU A 263 61.94 17.96 -92.85
CA GLU A 263 62.18 17.21 -94.08
C GLU A 263 61.53 15.83 -94.04
N TYR A 264 61.60 15.13 -92.89
CA TYR A 264 61.01 13.79 -92.75
C TYR A 264 59.48 13.80 -92.63
N PHE A 265 58.92 14.68 -91.81
CA PHE A 265 57.48 14.69 -91.49
C PHE A 265 56.70 15.79 -92.21
N GLY A 266 57.34 16.77 -92.84
CA GLY A 266 56.67 17.95 -93.40
C GLY A 266 55.61 17.66 -94.46
N ASN A 267 55.79 16.55 -95.19
CA ASN A 267 54.92 16.07 -96.26
C ASN A 267 53.78 15.15 -95.80
N LEU A 268 53.69 14.85 -94.49
CA LEU A 268 52.58 14.07 -93.94
C LEU A 268 51.22 14.73 -94.25
N ASP A 269 50.24 13.89 -94.57
CA ASP A 269 48.87 14.36 -94.81
C ASP A 269 48.22 14.91 -93.51
N PRO A 270 47.08 15.62 -93.59
CA PRO A 270 46.42 16.16 -92.40
C PRO A 270 46.02 15.12 -91.33
N GLU A 271 45.76 13.87 -91.68
CA GLU A 271 45.37 12.82 -90.72
C GLU A 271 46.60 12.14 -90.10
N GLU A 272 47.65 11.89 -90.88
CA GLU A 272 48.93 11.38 -90.41
C GLU A 272 49.59 12.35 -89.43
N ARG A 273 49.49 13.66 -89.68
CA ARG A 273 49.98 14.68 -88.74
C ARG A 273 49.28 14.66 -87.39
N LYS A 274 48.06 14.14 -87.31
CA LYS A 274 47.33 13.99 -86.04
C LYS A 274 47.78 12.80 -85.24
N ALA A 275 48.52 11.84 -85.82
CA ALA A 275 48.94 10.59 -85.18
C ALA A 275 49.70 10.80 -83.87
N VAL A 276 49.97 9.73 -83.12
CA VAL A 276 50.74 9.81 -81.87
C VAL A 276 52.17 9.38 -82.14
N TRP A 277 53.13 10.23 -81.84
CA TRP A 277 54.56 9.89 -81.93
C TRP A 277 55.18 9.85 -80.53
N GLY A 278 55.45 8.64 -80.04
CA GLY A 278 55.87 8.39 -78.66
C GLY A 278 55.46 6.99 -78.17
N ALA A 279 55.48 6.80 -76.85
CA ALA A 279 55.10 5.54 -76.21
C ALA A 279 54.18 5.74 -75.00
N THR A 280 53.24 4.81 -74.81
CA THR A 280 52.21 4.81 -73.77
C THR A 280 52.29 3.52 -72.95
N PHE A 281 52.67 3.59 -71.67
CA PHE A 281 52.92 2.41 -70.82
C PHE A 281 51.66 1.79 -70.20
N GLN A 282 51.11 0.73 -70.81
CA GLN A 282 49.91 0.06 -70.30
C GLN A 282 50.23 -0.83 -69.08
N THR A 283 49.76 -0.47 -67.88
CA THR A 283 49.98 -1.24 -66.64
C THR A 283 48.67 -1.65 -65.96
N ARG A 284 48.64 -2.80 -65.26
CA ARG A 284 47.48 -3.18 -64.41
C ARG A 284 47.48 -2.41 -63.09
N ASN A 285 48.66 -2.09 -62.57
CA ASN A 285 48.82 -1.32 -61.35
C ASN A 285 49.04 0.17 -61.69
N LYS A 286 48.05 0.99 -61.36
CA LYS A 286 48.06 2.45 -61.63
C LYS A 286 49.21 3.22 -60.98
N LYS A 287 49.89 2.63 -59.99
CA LYS A 287 51.04 3.21 -59.28
C LYS A 287 52.40 2.72 -59.79
N GLU A 288 52.40 1.77 -60.71
CA GLU A 288 53.62 1.20 -61.26
C GLU A 288 54.34 2.22 -62.14
N ASN A 289 55.63 2.44 -61.88
CA ASN A 289 56.44 3.38 -62.64
C ASN A 289 57.26 2.64 -63.70
N ARG A 290 57.16 3.08 -64.96
CA ARG A 290 57.73 2.44 -66.14
C ARG A 290 58.85 3.26 -66.77
N VAL A 291 59.47 4.18 -66.02
CA VAL A 291 60.56 5.04 -66.54
C VAL A 291 61.76 4.24 -67.06
N GLY A 292 62.03 3.05 -66.52
CA GLY A 292 63.09 2.16 -67.04
C GLY A 292 62.86 1.66 -68.47
N ASP A 293 61.60 1.63 -68.92
CA ASP A 293 61.21 1.15 -70.25
C ASP A 293 61.35 2.26 -71.33
N VAL A 294 61.67 3.50 -70.95
CA VAL A 294 61.82 4.64 -71.89
C VAL A 294 62.91 4.40 -72.93
N GLY A 295 64.09 3.93 -72.51
CA GLY A 295 65.22 3.71 -73.40
C GLY A 295 64.89 2.73 -74.54
N PRO A 296 64.40 1.51 -74.22
CA PRO A 296 63.93 0.55 -75.21
C PRO A 296 62.84 1.08 -76.15
N GLU A 297 61.88 1.86 -75.65
CA GLU A 297 60.82 2.45 -76.50
C GLU A 297 61.37 3.49 -77.49
N ILE A 298 62.40 4.27 -77.09
CA ILE A 298 63.08 5.18 -78.03
C ILE A 298 63.81 4.39 -79.13
N ASP A 299 64.42 3.24 -78.80
CA ASP A 299 65.06 2.38 -79.81
C ASP A 299 64.06 1.87 -80.84
N LEU A 300 62.83 1.55 -80.42
CA LEU A 300 61.74 1.17 -81.32
C LEU A 300 61.32 2.32 -82.24
N LEU A 301 61.26 3.56 -81.72
CA LEU A 301 60.97 4.74 -82.54
C LEU A 301 62.08 4.99 -83.57
N VAL A 302 63.34 4.92 -83.18
CA VAL A 302 64.50 5.06 -84.08
C VAL A 302 64.47 3.97 -85.15
N SER A 303 64.20 2.72 -84.77
CA SER A 303 64.10 1.59 -85.69
C SER A 303 62.99 1.79 -86.72
N ARG A 304 61.83 2.33 -86.31
CA ARG A 304 60.72 2.65 -87.23
C ARG A 304 61.10 3.76 -88.21
N LEU A 305 61.70 4.85 -87.74
CA LEU A 305 62.19 5.92 -88.62
C LEU A 305 63.22 5.40 -89.64
N SER A 306 64.06 4.47 -89.22
CA SER A 306 65.10 3.90 -90.07
C SER A 306 64.51 2.96 -91.13
N ALA A 307 63.45 2.23 -90.79
CA ALA A 307 62.75 1.32 -91.70
C ALA A 307 61.93 2.06 -92.78
N GLU A 308 61.34 3.20 -92.44
CA GLU A 308 60.56 4.05 -93.36
C GLU A 308 61.43 5.01 -94.19
N LEU A 309 62.72 5.14 -93.86
CA LEU A 309 63.64 6.06 -94.51
C LEU A 309 63.75 5.88 -96.04
N PRO A 310 63.82 4.65 -96.61
CA PRO A 310 63.89 4.47 -98.07
C PRO A 310 62.70 5.07 -98.80
N ASP A 311 61.48 4.87 -98.28
CA ASP A 311 60.25 5.39 -98.87
C ASP A 311 60.23 6.92 -98.80
N ARG A 312 60.63 7.50 -97.66
CA ARG A 312 60.73 8.96 -97.48
C ARG A 312 61.76 9.62 -98.39
N LEU A 313 62.89 8.96 -98.63
CA LEU A 313 63.91 9.44 -99.57
C LEU A 313 63.42 9.40 -101.03
N GLN A 314 62.53 8.46 -101.36
CA GLN A 314 61.90 8.40 -102.68
C GLN A 314 60.84 9.51 -102.86
N GLU A 315 60.10 9.85 -101.80
CA GLU A 315 59.06 10.89 -101.80
C GLU A 315 59.61 12.33 -101.85
N GLU A 316 60.77 12.60 -101.25
CA GLU A 316 61.34 13.96 -101.18
C GLU A 316 62.05 14.33 -102.49
N PRO A 317 61.65 15.35 -103.26
CA PRO A 317 62.30 15.69 -104.53
C PRO A 317 63.60 16.50 -104.38
N ASP A 318 63.78 17.27 -103.29
CA ASP A 318 64.95 18.15 -103.11
C ASP A 318 66.19 17.38 -102.61
N PRO A 319 67.32 17.37 -103.35
CA PRO A 319 68.53 16.66 -102.94
C PRO A 319 69.11 17.14 -101.60
N ILE A 320 68.97 18.43 -101.27
CA ILE A 320 69.49 18.97 -100.00
C ILE A 320 68.63 18.46 -98.83
N SER A 321 67.31 18.48 -99.01
CA SER A 321 66.36 17.95 -98.03
C SER A 321 66.49 16.44 -97.87
N ARG A 322 66.78 15.68 -98.94
CA ARG A 322 67.10 14.22 -98.84
C ARG A 322 68.28 13.95 -97.91
N VAL A 323 69.37 14.73 -98.02
CA VAL A 323 70.54 14.57 -97.13
C VAL A 323 70.15 14.88 -95.69
N ARG A 324 69.42 15.96 -95.43
CA ARG A 324 68.95 16.30 -94.07
C ARG A 324 68.00 15.26 -93.49
N LEU A 325 67.13 14.69 -94.31
CA LEU A 325 66.16 13.65 -93.91
C LEU A 325 66.86 12.39 -93.40
N THR A 326 67.98 11.96 -94.03
CA THR A 326 68.76 10.80 -93.54
C THR A 326 69.32 10.97 -92.13
N GLY A 327 69.48 12.21 -91.65
CA GLY A 327 70.03 12.50 -90.34
C GLY A 327 69.06 12.24 -89.18
N LEU A 328 67.75 12.30 -89.41
CA LEU A 328 66.76 12.30 -88.33
C LEU A 328 66.83 11.08 -87.40
N PRO A 329 66.92 9.82 -87.89
CA PRO A 329 67.02 8.65 -87.00
C PRO A 329 68.23 8.75 -86.06
N SER A 330 69.38 9.21 -86.57
CA SER A 330 70.61 9.40 -85.79
C SER A 330 70.50 10.54 -84.78
N GLN A 331 69.84 11.66 -85.15
CA GLN A 331 69.58 12.78 -84.24
C GLN A 331 68.66 12.35 -83.08
N LEU A 332 67.63 11.55 -83.36
CA LEU A 332 66.77 10.99 -82.31
C LEU A 332 67.51 9.99 -81.41
N ALA A 333 68.36 9.15 -81.98
CA ALA A 333 69.21 8.24 -81.21
C ALA A 333 70.16 9.01 -80.27
N ALA A 334 70.71 10.14 -80.72
CA ALA A 334 71.56 11.03 -79.91
C ALA A 334 70.81 11.67 -78.72
N LEU A 335 69.50 11.90 -78.85
CA LEU A 335 68.65 12.42 -77.77
C LEU A 335 68.34 11.39 -76.67
N LYS A 336 68.43 10.09 -76.98
CA LYS A 336 68.05 9.00 -76.06
C LYS A 336 68.71 9.10 -74.67
N PRO A 337 70.04 9.30 -74.52
CA PRO A 337 70.67 9.34 -73.20
C PRO A 337 70.20 10.53 -72.36
N VAL A 338 69.98 11.69 -72.99
CA VAL A 338 69.54 12.92 -72.33
C VAL A 338 68.09 12.78 -71.86
N ILE A 339 67.20 12.30 -72.74
CA ILE A 339 65.78 12.05 -72.41
C ILE A 339 65.65 11.02 -71.28
N THR A 340 66.38 9.91 -71.37
CA THR A 340 66.33 8.83 -70.37
C THR A 340 66.81 9.33 -69.00
N ARG A 341 67.92 10.08 -68.97
CA ARG A 341 68.45 10.67 -67.72
C ARG A 341 67.47 11.67 -67.11
N PHE A 342 66.93 12.57 -67.93
CA PHE A 342 65.98 13.59 -67.48
C PHE A 342 64.71 12.97 -66.89
N LEU A 343 64.12 11.98 -67.56
CA LEU A 343 62.92 11.29 -67.08
C LEU A 343 63.19 10.48 -65.82
N ASN A 344 64.34 9.79 -65.72
CA ASN A 344 64.74 9.09 -64.49
C ASN A 344 64.80 10.05 -63.30
N GLN A 345 65.40 11.23 -63.44
CA GLN A 345 65.47 12.21 -62.34
C GLN A 345 64.08 12.65 -61.84
N ILE A 346 63.08 12.75 -62.73
CA ILE A 346 61.70 13.12 -62.37
C ILE A 346 60.95 11.96 -61.71
N PHE A 347 61.02 10.77 -62.31
CA PHE A 347 60.07 9.68 -62.03
C PHE A 347 60.67 8.54 -61.20
N GLU A 348 61.98 8.45 -60.98
CA GLU A 348 62.58 7.35 -60.24
C GLU A 348 61.99 7.24 -58.80
N PRO A 349 61.44 6.07 -58.43
CA PRO A 349 60.75 5.91 -57.16
C PRO A 349 61.73 6.03 -55.98
N THR A 350 61.40 6.90 -55.02
CA THR A 350 62.12 7.00 -53.74
C THR A 350 61.23 6.51 -52.61
N ARG A 351 61.83 5.92 -51.56
CA ARG A 351 61.11 5.34 -50.40
C ARG A 351 60.20 6.34 -49.66
N TYR A 352 60.44 7.65 -49.82
CA TYR A 352 59.84 8.71 -49.00
C TYR A 352 59.03 9.75 -49.79
N GLN A 353 58.97 9.66 -51.12
CA GLN A 353 58.17 10.59 -51.93
C GLN A 353 57.13 9.84 -52.75
N THR A 354 55.94 10.39 -52.81
CA THR A 354 54.84 9.91 -53.63
C THR A 354 55.23 9.97 -55.11
N SER A 355 55.28 8.80 -55.76
CA SER A 355 55.68 8.68 -57.16
C SER A 355 54.52 9.10 -58.06
N ALA A 356 54.65 10.23 -58.73
CA ALA A 356 53.91 10.43 -59.96
C ALA A 356 54.28 9.29 -60.93
N ALA A 357 53.28 8.58 -61.47
CA ALA A 357 53.54 7.50 -62.40
C ALA A 357 53.66 8.06 -63.82
N LEU A 358 54.82 7.84 -64.46
CA LEU A 358 55.01 8.14 -65.88
C LEU A 358 54.06 7.26 -66.69
N ARG A 359 53.09 7.88 -67.36
CA ARG A 359 52.10 7.19 -68.20
C ARG A 359 52.57 7.01 -69.64
N GLY A 360 53.42 7.91 -70.11
CA GLY A 360 54.01 7.86 -71.44
C GLY A 360 54.80 9.13 -71.76
N PHE A 361 55.58 9.07 -72.82
CA PHE A 361 56.34 10.21 -73.36
C PHE A 361 56.06 10.36 -74.85
N TYR A 362 55.98 11.61 -75.33
CA TYR A 362 55.54 11.93 -76.69
C TYR A 362 56.31 13.12 -77.24
N PHE A 363 56.50 13.13 -78.55
CA PHE A 363 57.15 14.22 -79.27
C PHE A 363 56.11 14.98 -80.09
N THR A 364 56.12 16.31 -79.98
CA THR A 364 55.09 17.16 -80.60
C THR A 364 55.69 18.47 -81.11
N SER A 365 55.01 19.08 -82.08
CA SER A 365 55.30 20.44 -82.52
C SER A 365 54.00 21.23 -82.65
N GLY A 366 53.94 22.42 -82.03
CA GLY A 366 52.75 23.29 -82.01
C GLY A 366 52.80 24.42 -83.05
N THR A 367 53.98 24.93 -83.38
CA THR A 367 54.23 26.02 -84.34
C THR A 367 55.65 25.87 -84.88
N GLN A 368 55.90 26.19 -86.15
CA GLN A 368 57.26 26.30 -86.70
C GLN A 368 57.86 27.68 -86.37
N GLU A 369 58.60 27.78 -85.27
CA GLU A 369 59.41 28.96 -84.98
C GLU A 369 60.80 28.55 -84.46
N GLY A 370 61.86 29.02 -85.14
CA GLY A 370 63.25 28.80 -84.76
C GLY A 370 64.11 28.22 -85.89
N THR A 371 65.43 28.36 -85.76
CA THR A 371 66.42 27.67 -86.60
C THR A 371 66.67 26.26 -86.06
N PRO A 372 66.59 25.19 -86.88
CA PRO A 372 66.88 23.81 -86.45
C PRO A 372 68.28 23.67 -85.85
N ILE A 373 68.42 22.86 -84.80
CA ILE A 373 69.68 22.61 -84.10
C ILE A 373 70.20 21.23 -84.52
N ASP A 374 71.38 21.20 -85.16
CA ASP A 374 72.07 19.97 -85.53
C ASP A 374 73.11 19.59 -84.47
N GLN A 375 72.91 18.47 -83.76
CA GLN A 375 73.87 18.02 -82.75
C GLN A 375 75.14 17.43 -83.34
N LEU A 376 75.05 16.74 -84.48
CA LEU A 376 76.17 16.08 -85.14
C LEU A 376 77.15 17.11 -85.71
N LEU A 377 76.64 18.12 -86.43
CA LEU A 377 77.46 19.21 -86.94
C LEU A 377 77.91 20.17 -85.83
N GLY A 378 77.11 20.39 -84.79
CA GLY A 378 77.45 21.26 -83.66
C GLY A 378 78.52 20.70 -82.72
N SER A 379 78.58 19.38 -82.51
CA SER A 379 79.69 18.74 -81.79
C SER A 379 80.97 18.73 -82.63
N LEU A 380 80.87 18.42 -83.93
CA LEU A 380 82.01 18.44 -84.86
C LEU A 380 82.57 19.87 -85.07
N SER A 381 81.70 20.90 -85.12
CA SER A 381 82.09 22.32 -85.25
C SER A 381 82.83 22.83 -84.02
N ARG A 382 82.44 22.42 -82.81
CA ARG A 382 83.10 22.81 -81.55
C ARG A 382 84.49 22.19 -81.40
N ASP A 383 84.66 20.96 -81.88
CA ASP A 383 85.94 20.26 -81.81
C ASP A 383 86.90 20.67 -82.95
N LEU A 384 86.39 21.20 -84.08
CA LEU A 384 87.18 21.54 -85.27
C LEU A 384 87.29 23.05 -85.59
N GLY A 385 86.65 23.94 -84.83
CA GLY A 385 86.82 25.40 -84.94
C GLY A 385 86.28 26.05 -86.22
N LEU A 386 85.34 25.43 -86.93
CA LEU A 386 84.78 25.93 -88.20
C LEU A 386 83.51 26.77 -88.00
N GLN A 387 83.40 27.91 -88.70
CA GLN A 387 82.22 28.79 -88.71
C GLN A 387 81.01 28.09 -89.36
N ALA A 388 79.89 28.06 -88.66
CA ALA A 388 78.63 27.48 -89.12
C ALA A 388 78.02 28.27 -90.28
N GLY A 389 77.65 27.57 -91.37
CA GLY A 389 76.99 28.13 -92.54
C GLY A 389 75.55 28.59 -92.27
N ALA A 390 75.09 29.57 -93.05
CA ALA A 390 73.82 30.28 -92.90
C ALA A 390 72.59 29.35 -92.88
N SER A 391 71.75 29.52 -91.86
CA SER A 391 70.44 28.86 -91.73
C SER A 391 69.33 29.68 -92.40
N LEU A 392 68.50 29.02 -93.22
CA LEU A 392 67.32 29.61 -93.84
C LEU A 392 66.17 29.69 -92.83
N ALA A 393 65.51 30.84 -92.76
CA ALA A 393 64.30 31.04 -91.96
C ALA A 393 63.08 30.40 -92.66
N TYR A 394 62.35 29.53 -91.96
CA TYR A 394 61.11 28.93 -92.45
C TYR A 394 59.93 29.93 -92.38
N SER A 395 59.08 29.94 -93.41
CA SER A 395 57.93 30.85 -93.51
C SER A 395 56.70 30.35 -92.73
N GLY A 396 56.40 30.98 -91.58
CA GLY A 396 55.14 31.66 -91.26
C GLY A 396 53.75 30.99 -91.34
N LYS A 397 53.58 29.67 -91.54
CA LYS A 397 52.26 29.02 -91.38
C LYS A 397 52.34 27.84 -90.42
N ALA A 398 51.79 28.06 -89.21
CA ALA A 398 51.74 27.08 -88.13
C ALA A 398 50.99 25.79 -88.54
N LYS A 399 51.71 24.70 -88.76
CA LYS A 399 51.17 23.33 -88.80
C LYS A 399 51.53 22.63 -87.49
N SER A 400 50.56 22.02 -86.80
CA SER A 400 50.86 21.16 -85.66
C SER A 400 51.13 19.71 -86.09
N PHE A 401 51.99 19.04 -85.31
CA PHE A 401 52.37 17.64 -85.49
C PHE A 401 52.20 16.88 -84.18
N PHE A 402 51.58 15.72 -84.31
CA PHE A 402 51.42 14.66 -83.33
C PHE A 402 50.70 15.00 -82.02
N LEU A 403 49.82 16.02 -82.06
CA LEU A 403 49.18 16.57 -80.85
C LEU A 403 47.69 16.20 -80.71
N GLU A 404 46.92 16.17 -81.81
CA GLU A 404 45.47 15.97 -81.75
C GLU A 404 45.06 14.57 -81.28
N HIS A 405 45.58 13.49 -81.88
CA HIS A 405 45.28 12.13 -81.41
C HIS A 405 45.94 11.81 -80.07
N LEU A 406 47.04 12.48 -79.72
CA LEU A 406 47.64 12.35 -78.40
C LEU A 406 46.64 12.80 -77.33
N LEU A 407 46.05 13.99 -77.50
CA LEU A 407 45.05 14.48 -76.56
C LEU A 407 43.76 13.67 -76.61
N THR A 408 43.18 13.47 -77.80
CA THR A 408 41.85 12.86 -77.96
C THR A 408 41.82 11.35 -77.72
N LYS A 409 42.78 10.59 -78.25
CA LYS A 409 42.75 9.12 -78.19
C LYS A 409 43.50 8.56 -76.98
N VAL A 410 44.54 9.23 -76.50
CA VAL A 410 45.35 8.76 -75.37
C VAL A 410 44.98 9.47 -74.07
N VAL A 411 45.19 10.79 -73.99
CA VAL A 411 45.00 11.54 -72.74
C VAL A 411 43.54 11.51 -72.28
N PHE A 412 42.59 11.81 -73.17
CA PHE A 412 41.14 11.81 -72.86
C PHE A 412 40.54 10.41 -72.80
N GLY A 413 41.00 9.50 -73.68
CA GLY A 413 40.61 8.09 -73.64
C GLY A 413 40.87 7.43 -72.29
N GLU A 414 41.84 7.95 -71.53
CA GLU A 414 42.22 7.46 -70.21
C GLU A 414 41.80 8.37 -69.04
N ALA A 415 40.78 9.22 -69.23
CA ALA A 415 40.24 10.12 -68.19
C ALA A 415 39.88 9.44 -66.85
N GLY A 416 39.57 8.14 -66.88
CA GLY A 416 39.27 7.31 -65.70
C GLY A 416 40.49 6.72 -64.98
N TRP A 417 41.72 7.01 -65.43
CA TRP A 417 42.92 6.47 -64.81
C TRP A 417 43.18 7.05 -63.42
N VAL A 418 42.74 8.29 -63.16
CA VAL A 418 42.87 8.94 -61.84
C VAL A 418 42.11 8.22 -60.72
N SER A 419 42.69 8.19 -59.53
CA SER A 419 42.02 7.71 -58.31
C SER A 419 41.05 8.75 -57.73
N THR A 420 40.20 8.34 -56.79
CA THR A 420 39.31 9.25 -56.06
C THR A 420 39.80 9.49 -54.65
N ASN A 421 39.52 10.67 -54.08
CA ASN A 421 39.80 10.94 -52.67
C ASN A 421 39.01 9.99 -51.75
N ALA A 422 39.71 9.04 -51.10
CA ALA A 422 39.11 7.97 -50.30
C ALA A 422 38.35 8.49 -49.06
N ALA A 423 38.83 9.58 -48.44
CA ALA A 423 38.19 10.14 -47.25
C ALA A 423 36.80 10.74 -47.58
N ALA A 424 36.69 11.45 -48.70
CA ALA A 424 35.44 12.03 -49.17
C ALA A 424 34.39 10.96 -49.51
N VAL A 425 34.82 9.86 -50.16
CA VAL A 425 33.95 8.73 -50.48
C VAL A 425 33.50 7.99 -49.22
N ARG A 426 34.41 7.74 -48.27
CA ARG A 426 34.11 7.05 -47.01
C ARG A 426 33.12 7.82 -46.13
N ARG A 427 33.27 9.15 -46.03
CA ARG A 427 32.33 10.01 -45.27
C ARG A 427 30.91 9.91 -45.81
N LYS A 428 30.75 9.97 -47.13
CA LYS A 428 29.44 9.84 -47.80
C LYS A 428 28.85 8.45 -47.61
N PHE A 429 29.65 7.41 -47.74
CA PHE A 429 29.22 6.03 -47.53
C PHE A 429 28.76 5.82 -46.07
N LEU A 430 29.56 6.21 -45.07
CA LEU A 430 29.21 6.09 -43.65
C LEU A 430 27.90 6.78 -43.29
N LEU A 431 27.67 8.00 -43.78
CA LEU A 431 26.44 8.75 -43.54
C LEU A 431 25.20 8.09 -44.18
N GLN A 432 25.35 7.45 -45.33
CA GLN A 432 24.26 6.73 -45.97
C GLN A 432 23.97 5.41 -45.24
N THR A 433 25.01 4.66 -44.89
CA THR A 433 24.88 3.37 -44.21
C THR A 433 24.30 3.53 -42.80
N SER A 434 24.68 4.56 -42.04
CA SER A 434 24.11 4.82 -40.72
C SER A 434 22.61 5.11 -40.78
N GLY A 435 22.16 5.86 -41.79
CA GLY A 435 20.74 6.10 -42.02
C GLY A 435 19.95 4.82 -42.31
N TYR A 436 20.49 3.92 -43.14
CA TYR A 436 19.84 2.64 -43.43
C TYR A 436 19.80 1.71 -42.21
N VAL A 437 20.88 1.65 -41.42
CA VAL A 437 20.93 0.84 -40.19
C VAL A 437 19.90 1.31 -39.17
N LEU A 438 19.74 2.62 -39.00
CA LEU A 438 18.73 3.18 -38.09
C LEU A 438 17.31 2.79 -38.50
N VAL A 439 16.97 2.94 -39.79
CA VAL A 439 15.65 2.57 -40.32
C VAL A 439 15.38 1.08 -40.14
N ALA A 440 16.36 0.22 -40.42
CA ALA A 440 16.24 -1.21 -40.22
C ALA A 440 16.02 -1.57 -38.73
N GLY A 441 16.76 -0.92 -37.83
CA GLY A 441 16.63 -1.12 -36.38
C GLY A 441 15.24 -0.75 -35.85
N VAL A 442 14.71 0.42 -36.24
CA VAL A 442 13.36 0.85 -35.85
C VAL A 442 12.30 -0.11 -36.40
N THR A 443 12.46 -0.58 -37.64
CA THR A 443 11.51 -1.52 -38.27
C THR A 443 11.49 -2.85 -37.53
N LEU A 444 12.67 -3.40 -37.19
CA LEU A 444 12.76 -4.65 -36.44
C LEU A 444 12.19 -4.52 -35.01
N ALA A 445 12.39 -3.39 -34.35
CA ALA A 445 11.81 -3.13 -33.04
C ALA A 445 10.28 -3.07 -33.08
N ALA A 446 9.71 -2.38 -34.08
CA ALA A 446 8.26 -2.32 -34.27
C ALA A 446 7.66 -3.72 -34.54
N LEU A 447 8.31 -4.51 -35.39
CA LEU A 447 7.91 -5.89 -35.70
C LEU A 447 7.99 -6.79 -34.44
N GLY A 448 9.04 -6.65 -33.64
CA GLY A 448 9.18 -7.36 -32.36
C GLY A 448 8.07 -7.00 -31.36
N GLY A 449 7.71 -5.72 -31.29
CA GLY A 449 6.57 -5.25 -30.49
C GLY A 449 5.26 -5.90 -30.91
N TRP A 450 4.94 -5.88 -32.22
CA TRP A 450 3.73 -6.52 -32.74
C TRP A 450 3.69 -8.02 -32.52
N LEU A 451 4.81 -8.73 -32.71
CA LEU A 451 4.87 -10.17 -32.44
C LEU A 451 4.57 -10.46 -30.97
N THR A 452 5.13 -9.67 -30.06
CA THR A 452 4.88 -9.82 -28.61
C THR A 452 3.40 -9.58 -28.29
N SER A 453 2.81 -8.52 -28.83
CA SER A 453 1.38 -8.20 -28.65
C SER A 453 0.48 -9.28 -29.24
N TYR A 454 0.81 -9.81 -30.42
CA TYR A 454 0.05 -10.88 -31.07
C TYR A 454 0.01 -12.15 -30.20
N TYR A 455 1.16 -12.62 -29.72
CA TYR A 455 1.21 -13.83 -28.89
C TYR A 455 0.54 -13.63 -27.52
N GLY A 456 0.64 -12.45 -26.91
CA GLY A 456 -0.08 -12.12 -25.68
C GLY A 456 -1.59 -12.18 -25.86
N ASN A 457 -2.11 -11.55 -26.92
CA ASN A 457 -3.55 -11.57 -27.22
C ASN A 457 -4.04 -12.96 -27.66
N LYS A 458 -3.23 -13.73 -28.39
CA LYS A 458 -3.58 -15.12 -28.76
C LYS A 458 -3.69 -16.00 -27.52
N ALA A 459 -2.74 -15.89 -26.60
CA ALA A 459 -2.80 -16.61 -25.33
C ALA A 459 -3.99 -16.18 -24.46
N LEU A 460 -4.37 -14.90 -24.50
CA LEU A 460 -5.59 -14.42 -23.84
C LEU A 460 -6.85 -15.08 -24.42
N ILE A 461 -6.99 -15.10 -25.75
CA ILE A 461 -8.11 -15.79 -26.42
C ILE A 461 -8.15 -17.27 -26.02
N ASP A 462 -7.02 -17.97 -26.08
CA ASP A 462 -6.93 -19.40 -25.76
C ASP A 462 -7.32 -19.69 -24.30
N ARG A 463 -6.96 -18.81 -23.36
CA ARG A 463 -7.39 -18.92 -21.96
C ARG A 463 -8.89 -18.67 -21.80
N THR A 464 -9.45 -17.72 -22.53
CA THR A 464 -10.90 -17.44 -22.52
C THR A 464 -11.69 -18.60 -23.10
N ASP A 465 -11.24 -19.19 -24.22
CA ASP A 465 -11.86 -20.36 -24.83
C ASP A 465 -11.82 -21.57 -23.88
N ALA A 466 -10.68 -21.80 -23.22
CA ALA A 466 -10.54 -22.86 -22.22
C ALA A 466 -11.45 -22.62 -21.00
N ALA A 467 -11.52 -21.38 -20.49
CA ALA A 467 -12.42 -21.01 -19.38
C ALA A 467 -13.89 -21.19 -19.75
N THR A 468 -14.27 -20.84 -20.97
CA THR A 468 -15.63 -20.99 -21.50
C THR A 468 -16.01 -22.46 -21.60
N ALA A 469 -15.12 -23.31 -22.15
CA ALA A 469 -15.34 -24.75 -22.25
C ALA A 469 -15.45 -25.42 -20.87
N ALA A 470 -14.59 -25.02 -19.91
CA ALA A 470 -14.64 -25.53 -18.54
C ALA A 470 -15.94 -25.11 -17.82
N TYR A 471 -16.38 -23.87 -17.98
CA TYR A 471 -17.65 -23.40 -17.43
C TYR A 471 -18.85 -24.15 -18.03
N ALA A 472 -18.86 -24.33 -19.35
CA ALA A 472 -19.94 -25.03 -20.05
C ALA A 472 -20.07 -26.49 -19.61
N ASN A 473 -18.95 -27.20 -19.43
CA ASN A 473 -18.96 -28.59 -18.98
C ASN A 473 -19.42 -28.73 -17.52
N ASP A 474 -18.87 -27.91 -16.61
CA ASP A 474 -19.12 -28.07 -15.17
C ASP A 474 -20.50 -27.55 -14.75
N THR A 475 -21.08 -26.63 -15.52
CA THR A 475 -22.39 -26.01 -15.23
C THR A 475 -23.51 -26.57 -16.12
N ALA A 476 -23.22 -27.58 -16.94
CA ALA A 476 -24.16 -28.13 -17.93
C ALA A 476 -25.48 -28.64 -17.32
N SER A 477 -25.43 -29.20 -16.11
CA SER A 477 -26.63 -29.67 -15.38
C SER A 477 -27.44 -28.48 -14.85
N LEU A 478 -26.78 -27.53 -14.18
CA LEU A 478 -27.42 -26.34 -13.61
C LEU A 478 -28.05 -25.43 -14.67
N LEU A 479 -27.45 -25.31 -15.86
CA LEU A 479 -28.01 -24.51 -16.95
C LEU A 479 -29.29 -25.11 -17.55
N LYS A 480 -29.56 -26.40 -17.33
CA LYS A 480 -30.76 -27.11 -17.80
C LYS A 480 -31.91 -27.11 -16.79
N GLU A 481 -31.67 -26.65 -15.57
CA GLU A 481 -32.71 -26.53 -14.54
C GLU A 481 -33.62 -25.34 -14.89
N ASP A 482 -34.81 -25.66 -15.40
CA ASP A 482 -35.89 -24.71 -15.70
C ASP A 482 -37.25 -25.43 -15.51
N PRO A 483 -38.07 -25.06 -14.50
CA PRO A 483 -37.84 -23.99 -13.53
C PRO A 483 -36.81 -24.39 -12.45
N VAL A 484 -36.21 -23.38 -11.82
CA VAL A 484 -35.36 -23.58 -10.63
C VAL A 484 -36.27 -23.77 -9.41
N ASP A 485 -36.18 -24.94 -8.76
CA ASP A 485 -37.07 -25.37 -7.66
C ASP A 485 -36.33 -25.61 -6.33
N ASP A 486 -35.14 -25.01 -6.17
CA ASP A 486 -34.29 -25.10 -4.99
C ASP A 486 -33.83 -23.72 -4.47
N ALA A 487 -33.46 -23.67 -3.18
CA ALA A 487 -32.87 -22.51 -2.51
C ALA A 487 -31.43 -22.80 -2.05
N GLU A 488 -30.72 -23.69 -2.73
CA GLU A 488 -29.36 -24.12 -2.38
C GLU A 488 -28.32 -23.19 -3.02
N PHE A 489 -28.21 -21.97 -2.48
CA PHE A 489 -27.27 -20.95 -2.94
C PHE A 489 -25.80 -21.44 -3.11
N PRO A 490 -25.24 -22.32 -2.25
CA PRO A 490 -23.88 -22.83 -2.42
C PRO A 490 -23.62 -23.55 -3.75
N LYS A 491 -24.64 -24.14 -4.39
CA LYS A 491 -24.51 -24.83 -5.69
C LYS A 491 -24.06 -23.89 -6.81
N VAL A 492 -24.45 -22.61 -6.75
CA VAL A 492 -24.21 -21.64 -7.83
C VAL A 492 -23.00 -20.75 -7.59
N ILE A 493 -22.46 -20.70 -6.37
CA ILE A 493 -21.29 -19.87 -6.04
C ILE A 493 -20.09 -20.23 -6.92
N GLY A 494 -19.73 -21.51 -7.02
CA GLY A 494 -18.58 -21.95 -7.83
C GLY A 494 -18.70 -21.56 -9.31
N PRO A 495 -19.81 -21.86 -10.01
CA PRO A 495 -20.06 -21.38 -11.37
C PRO A 495 -20.02 -19.86 -11.53
N LEU A 496 -20.62 -19.11 -10.60
CA LEU A 496 -20.65 -17.64 -10.66
C LEU A 496 -19.28 -17.01 -10.37
N ASP A 497 -18.51 -17.56 -9.44
CA ASP A 497 -17.11 -17.18 -9.18
C ASP A 497 -16.29 -17.34 -10.46
N ARG A 498 -16.43 -18.46 -11.18
CA ARG A 498 -15.73 -18.65 -12.45
C ARG A 498 -16.12 -17.62 -13.49
N LEU A 499 -17.41 -17.31 -13.66
CA LEU A 499 -17.84 -16.28 -14.62
C LEU A 499 -17.33 -14.88 -14.24
N ARG A 500 -17.31 -14.54 -12.95
CA ARG A 500 -16.72 -13.29 -12.45
C ARG A 500 -15.24 -13.22 -12.79
N ASP A 501 -14.55 -14.34 -12.59
CA ASP A 501 -13.09 -14.49 -12.72
C ASP A 501 -12.67 -14.86 -14.16
N PHE A 502 -13.58 -14.81 -15.14
CA PHE A 502 -13.24 -14.98 -16.56
C PHE A 502 -12.12 -14.01 -16.96
N PRO A 503 -11.26 -14.38 -17.94
CA PRO A 503 -10.20 -13.49 -18.38
C PRO A 503 -10.76 -12.13 -18.78
N TRP A 504 -10.24 -11.07 -18.14
CA TRP A 504 -10.69 -9.69 -18.33
C TRP A 504 -12.18 -9.44 -18.00
N GLY A 505 -12.79 -10.31 -17.18
CA GLY A 505 -14.16 -10.19 -16.68
C GLY A 505 -14.32 -9.19 -15.54
N TYR A 506 -15.35 -9.38 -14.74
CA TYR A 506 -15.80 -8.40 -13.75
C TYR A 506 -14.74 -8.08 -12.68
N ASP A 507 -13.95 -9.07 -12.23
CA ASP A 507 -12.86 -8.87 -11.26
C ASP A 507 -11.69 -7.99 -11.77
N LYS A 508 -11.64 -7.72 -13.09
CA LYS A 508 -10.54 -6.99 -13.74
C LYS A 508 -10.98 -5.68 -14.40
N LEU A 509 -12.20 -5.20 -14.11
CA LEU A 509 -12.74 -3.95 -14.65
C LEU A 509 -11.83 -2.72 -14.40
N GLU A 510 -11.14 -2.68 -13.27
CA GLU A 510 -10.24 -1.57 -12.90
C GLU A 510 -8.76 -1.81 -13.28
N THR A 511 -8.42 -2.97 -13.84
CA THR A 511 -7.03 -3.31 -14.16
C THR A 511 -6.65 -2.83 -15.56
N GLU A 512 -5.52 -2.14 -15.72
CA GLU A 512 -5.02 -1.75 -17.05
C GLU A 512 -4.16 -2.85 -17.71
N PRO A 513 -4.33 -3.11 -19.02
CA PRO A 513 -3.56 -4.13 -19.72
C PRO A 513 -2.10 -3.71 -19.91
N GLN A 514 -1.19 -4.68 -19.87
CA GLN A 514 0.23 -4.40 -20.08
C GLN A 514 0.48 -3.80 -21.46
N ILE A 515 1.37 -2.80 -21.55
CA ILE A 515 1.65 -2.10 -22.81
C ILE A 515 2.10 -3.06 -23.92
N SER A 516 2.85 -4.11 -23.57
CA SER A 516 3.30 -5.16 -24.51
C SER A 516 2.14 -5.89 -25.19
N GLU A 517 0.97 -5.97 -24.56
CA GLU A 517 -0.22 -6.62 -25.10
C GLU A 517 -1.13 -5.64 -25.86
N THR A 518 -0.90 -4.32 -25.76
CA THR A 518 -1.80 -3.28 -26.29
C THR A 518 -1.28 -2.53 -27.51
N LEU A 519 -0.15 -2.94 -28.12
CA LEU A 519 0.51 -2.31 -29.28
C LEU A 519 -0.30 -2.36 -30.61
N GLY A 520 -1.59 -2.08 -30.53
CA GLY A 520 -2.57 -2.02 -31.59
C GLY A 520 -3.35 -3.31 -31.88
N LEU A 521 -3.12 -4.37 -31.10
CA LEU A 521 -3.78 -5.67 -31.29
C LEU A 521 -4.58 -6.14 -30.07
N GLY A 522 -4.78 -5.26 -29.08
CA GLY A 522 -5.44 -5.57 -27.80
C GLY A 522 -6.87 -6.12 -27.97
N GLN A 523 -7.14 -7.28 -27.38
CA GLN A 523 -8.47 -7.93 -27.37
C GLN A 523 -9.21 -7.80 -26.02
N HIS A 524 -8.55 -7.22 -25.02
CA HIS A 524 -8.97 -7.13 -23.63
C HIS A 524 -10.36 -6.50 -23.48
N LYS A 525 -10.66 -5.41 -24.20
CA LYS A 525 -11.97 -4.75 -24.15
C LYS A 525 -13.09 -5.62 -24.73
N ARG A 526 -12.85 -6.26 -25.88
CA ARG A 526 -13.86 -7.12 -26.55
C ARG A 526 -14.18 -8.35 -25.70
N ILE A 527 -13.13 -9.01 -25.20
CA ILE A 527 -13.27 -10.16 -24.30
C ILE A 527 -13.92 -9.72 -23.01
N GLY A 528 -13.47 -8.61 -22.40
CA GLY A 528 -14.01 -8.14 -21.13
C GLY A 528 -15.49 -7.78 -21.17
N THR A 529 -15.94 -7.07 -22.21
CA THR A 529 -17.38 -6.79 -22.40
C THR A 529 -18.20 -8.09 -22.52
N ALA A 530 -17.70 -9.09 -23.26
CA ALA A 530 -18.36 -10.39 -23.38
C ALA A 530 -18.36 -11.18 -22.07
N SER A 531 -17.24 -11.17 -21.33
CA SER A 531 -17.09 -11.83 -20.02
C SER A 531 -18.04 -11.23 -18.98
N VAL A 532 -18.15 -9.90 -18.90
CA VAL A 532 -19.09 -9.22 -17.98
C VAL A 532 -20.55 -9.51 -18.36
N ALA A 533 -20.87 -9.52 -19.67
CA ALA A 533 -22.21 -9.88 -20.13
C ALA A 533 -22.56 -11.34 -19.79
N ALA A 534 -21.61 -12.27 -19.94
CA ALA A 534 -21.79 -13.67 -19.55
C ALA A 534 -21.99 -13.84 -18.04
N TYR A 535 -21.24 -13.09 -17.23
CA TYR A 535 -21.41 -13.09 -15.78
C TYR A 535 -22.79 -12.57 -15.36
N ARG A 536 -23.24 -11.47 -15.97
CA ARG A 536 -24.61 -10.95 -15.75
C ARG A 536 -25.68 -11.98 -16.11
N ASP A 537 -25.59 -12.61 -17.29
CA ASP A 537 -26.55 -13.63 -17.70
C ASP A 537 -26.52 -14.83 -16.74
N GLY A 538 -25.35 -15.18 -16.22
CA GLY A 538 -25.18 -16.17 -15.15
C GLY A 538 -25.89 -15.77 -13.86
N LEU A 539 -25.74 -14.52 -13.39
CA LEU A 539 -26.43 -14.02 -12.20
C LEU A 539 -27.96 -14.03 -12.39
N ASP A 540 -28.45 -13.58 -13.55
CA ASP A 540 -29.87 -13.55 -13.89
C ASP A 540 -30.48 -14.96 -14.04
N ARG A 541 -29.70 -15.95 -14.49
CA ARG A 541 -30.18 -17.33 -14.74
C ARG A 541 -29.98 -18.28 -13.57
N LEU A 542 -28.92 -18.10 -12.78
CA LEU A 542 -28.56 -19.02 -11.70
C LEU A 542 -28.92 -18.49 -10.32
N LEU A 543 -28.65 -17.21 -10.04
CA LEU A 543 -28.81 -16.63 -8.70
C LEU A 543 -30.20 -16.03 -8.49
N ARG A 544 -30.67 -15.14 -9.38
CA ARG A 544 -31.97 -14.47 -9.21
C ARG A 544 -33.14 -15.46 -9.04
N PRO A 545 -33.31 -16.51 -9.86
CA PRO A 545 -34.42 -17.44 -9.70
C PRO A 545 -34.39 -18.18 -8.36
N ARG A 546 -33.20 -18.50 -7.83
CA ARG A 546 -33.04 -19.12 -6.50
C ARG A 546 -33.39 -18.16 -5.37
N ILE A 547 -33.03 -16.87 -5.51
CA ILE A 547 -33.45 -15.85 -4.54
C ILE A 547 -34.97 -15.72 -4.54
N LEU A 548 -35.59 -15.67 -5.72
CA LEU A 548 -37.05 -15.61 -5.85
C LEU A 548 -37.72 -16.85 -5.25
N PHE A 549 -37.23 -18.05 -5.54
CA PHE A 549 -37.77 -19.29 -4.97
C PHE A 549 -37.60 -19.36 -3.45
N HIS A 550 -36.47 -18.91 -2.92
CA HIS A 550 -36.25 -18.79 -1.47
C HIS A 550 -37.24 -17.81 -0.83
N LEU A 551 -37.44 -16.65 -1.45
CA LEU A 551 -38.42 -15.66 -1.01
C LEU A 551 -39.84 -16.22 -1.07
N GLU A 552 -40.21 -17.01 -2.09
CA GLU A 552 -41.50 -17.70 -2.15
C GLU A 552 -41.71 -18.64 -0.96
N LYS A 553 -40.72 -19.46 -0.63
CA LYS A 553 -40.77 -20.32 0.57
C LYS A 553 -40.94 -19.48 1.83
N ARG A 554 -40.16 -18.42 1.96
CA ARG A 554 -40.20 -17.54 3.14
C ARG A 554 -41.56 -16.84 3.29
N LEU A 555 -42.13 -16.36 2.18
CA LEU A 555 -43.46 -15.77 2.15
C LEU A 555 -44.53 -16.78 2.52
N ALA A 556 -44.42 -18.03 2.07
CA ALA A 556 -45.36 -19.09 2.45
C ALA A 556 -45.29 -19.42 3.95
N ASP A 557 -44.09 -19.48 4.53
CA ASP A 557 -43.89 -19.77 5.96
C ASP A 557 -44.36 -18.62 6.88
N LEU A 558 -44.34 -17.37 6.39
CA LEU A 558 -44.66 -16.17 7.15
C LEU A 558 -46.13 -15.72 7.04
N GLN A 559 -47.01 -16.50 6.40
CA GLN A 559 -48.42 -16.11 6.19
C GLN A 559 -49.18 -15.82 7.51
N ASP A 560 -48.80 -16.48 8.61
CA ASP A 560 -49.39 -16.27 9.93
C ASP A 560 -48.63 -15.24 10.80
N GLN A 561 -47.56 -14.65 10.28
CA GLN A 561 -46.71 -13.65 10.95
C GLN A 561 -46.66 -12.35 10.13
N PRO A 562 -47.77 -11.60 10.06
CA PRO A 562 -47.89 -10.45 9.16
C PRO A 562 -46.86 -9.35 9.47
N GLU A 563 -46.32 -9.26 10.69
CA GLU A 563 -45.29 -8.29 11.06
C GLU A 563 -43.94 -8.54 10.38
N GLN A 564 -43.63 -9.79 10.02
CA GLN A 564 -42.39 -10.17 9.33
C GLN A 564 -42.58 -10.32 7.81
N LEU A 565 -43.82 -10.30 7.31
CA LEU A 565 -44.16 -10.61 5.92
C LEU A 565 -43.91 -9.43 4.95
N TYR A 566 -43.86 -8.20 5.44
CA TYR A 566 -43.85 -6.99 4.62
C TYR A 566 -42.57 -6.81 3.79
N GLU A 567 -41.41 -6.81 4.44
CA GLU A 567 -40.10 -6.63 3.79
C GLU A 567 -39.77 -7.74 2.77
N PRO A 568 -39.91 -9.05 3.09
CA PRO A 568 -39.67 -10.09 2.10
C PRO A 568 -40.58 -9.97 0.87
N LEU A 569 -41.85 -9.58 1.05
CA LEU A 569 -42.77 -9.41 -0.08
C LEU A 569 -42.31 -8.26 -0.98
N LYS A 570 -41.88 -7.16 -0.37
CA LYS A 570 -41.35 -6.00 -1.08
C LYS A 570 -40.07 -6.35 -1.87
N VAL A 571 -39.12 -7.05 -1.25
CA VAL A 571 -37.89 -7.53 -1.90
C VAL A 571 -38.20 -8.49 -3.05
N TYR A 572 -39.13 -9.41 -2.85
CA TYR A 572 -39.60 -10.35 -3.88
C TYR A 572 -40.20 -9.63 -5.10
N MET A 573 -41.05 -8.63 -4.85
CA MET A 573 -41.65 -7.82 -5.92
C MET A 573 -40.61 -6.98 -6.67
N MET A 574 -39.62 -6.38 -5.98
CA MET A 574 -38.54 -5.61 -6.61
C MET A 574 -37.63 -6.47 -7.48
N LEU A 575 -37.34 -7.71 -7.06
CA LEU A 575 -36.48 -8.64 -7.79
C LEU A 575 -37.17 -9.28 -9.02
N GLY A 576 -38.50 -9.21 -9.12
CA GLY A 576 -39.26 -9.68 -10.27
C GLY A 576 -38.99 -8.93 -11.57
N GLY A 577 -38.42 -7.71 -11.49
CA GLY A 577 -38.02 -6.93 -12.67
C GLY A 577 -39.19 -6.23 -13.39
N ASP A 578 -40.30 -5.97 -12.70
CA ASP A 578 -41.39 -5.13 -13.22
C ASP A 578 -40.96 -3.65 -13.23
N PRO A 579 -40.90 -2.97 -14.41
CA PRO A 579 -40.52 -1.56 -14.49
C PRO A 579 -41.47 -0.59 -13.78
N ALA A 580 -42.69 -1.01 -13.43
CA ALA A 580 -43.62 -0.21 -12.65
C ALA A 580 -43.27 -0.16 -11.15
N ILE A 581 -42.39 -1.05 -10.67
CA ILE A 581 -41.99 -1.16 -9.28
C ILE A 581 -40.64 -0.46 -9.08
N PRO A 582 -40.54 0.56 -8.20
CA PRO A 582 -39.27 1.20 -7.90
C PRO A 582 -38.34 0.22 -7.17
N VAL A 583 -37.12 0.03 -7.67
CA VAL A 583 -36.12 -0.85 -7.08
C VAL A 583 -35.28 -0.08 -6.06
N ASP A 584 -35.27 -0.56 -4.81
CA ASP A 584 -34.40 -0.06 -3.74
C ASP A 584 -33.28 -1.08 -3.50
N THR A 585 -32.09 -0.80 -4.03
CA THR A 585 -30.94 -1.72 -3.94
C THR A 585 -30.45 -1.88 -2.51
N ALA A 586 -30.47 -0.81 -1.71
CA ALA A 586 -30.01 -0.84 -0.32
C ALA A 586 -30.91 -1.72 0.55
N LEU A 587 -32.23 -1.68 0.31
CA LEU A 587 -33.17 -2.57 0.97
C LEU A 587 -32.92 -4.04 0.61
N ILE A 588 -32.76 -4.35 -0.68
CA ILE A 588 -32.52 -5.73 -1.13
C ILE A 588 -31.23 -6.28 -0.53
N GLU A 589 -30.12 -5.51 -0.59
CA GLU A 589 -28.83 -5.91 -0.02
C GLU A 589 -28.92 -6.12 1.50
N GLY A 590 -29.50 -5.15 2.22
CA GLY A 590 -29.63 -5.21 3.67
C GLY A 590 -30.45 -6.41 4.12
N TRP A 591 -31.61 -6.63 3.48
CA TRP A 591 -32.50 -7.74 3.82
C TRP A 591 -31.86 -9.09 3.49
N MET A 592 -31.31 -9.28 2.28
CA MET A 592 -30.70 -10.55 1.86
C MET A 592 -29.49 -10.92 2.72
N ARG A 593 -28.64 -9.95 3.08
CA ARG A 593 -27.48 -10.20 3.96
C ARG A 593 -27.92 -10.64 5.35
N GLY A 594 -28.94 -10.00 5.92
CA GLY A 594 -29.53 -10.41 7.20
C GLY A 594 -30.13 -11.81 7.14
N ASP A 595 -30.84 -12.14 6.06
CA ASP A 595 -31.42 -13.45 5.83
C ASP A 595 -30.35 -14.55 5.66
N TRP A 596 -29.26 -14.27 4.94
CA TRP A 596 -28.14 -15.20 4.80
C TRP A 596 -27.34 -15.42 6.09
N GLU A 597 -27.27 -14.45 7.00
CA GLU A 597 -26.69 -14.66 8.34
C GLU A 597 -27.50 -15.71 9.14
N ASN A 598 -28.82 -15.74 8.95
CA ASN A 598 -29.70 -16.74 9.58
C ASN A 598 -29.64 -18.10 8.90
N LEU A 599 -29.59 -18.15 7.56
CA LEU A 599 -29.48 -19.40 6.79
C LEU A 599 -28.13 -20.10 6.97
N TYR A 600 -27.05 -19.32 7.06
CA TYR A 600 -25.69 -19.81 7.13
C TYR A 600 -24.96 -19.23 8.34
N PRO A 601 -25.37 -19.55 9.59
CA PRO A 601 -24.83 -18.91 10.78
C PRO A 601 -23.39 -19.33 11.08
N GLY A 602 -22.68 -18.47 11.81
CA GLY A 602 -21.35 -18.74 12.38
C GLY A 602 -20.18 -18.48 11.43
N GLU A 603 -18.97 -18.49 12.00
CA GLU A 603 -17.70 -18.24 11.30
C GLU A 603 -17.40 -19.23 10.15
N PRO A 604 -17.67 -20.56 10.24
CA PRO A 604 -17.36 -21.49 9.15
C PRO A 604 -18.05 -21.17 7.83
N ASN A 605 -19.20 -20.49 7.89
CA ASN A 605 -20.01 -20.13 6.73
C ASN A 605 -19.77 -18.72 6.20
N LYS A 606 -18.86 -17.96 6.82
CA LYS A 606 -18.58 -16.57 6.45
C LYS A 606 -18.20 -16.43 4.97
N ALA A 607 -17.36 -17.33 4.46
CA ALA A 607 -16.94 -17.33 3.06
C ALA A 607 -18.12 -17.50 2.08
N VAL A 608 -19.14 -18.28 2.45
CA VAL A 608 -20.37 -18.45 1.65
C VAL A 608 -21.14 -17.13 1.62
N ARG A 609 -21.36 -16.50 2.78
CA ARG A 609 -22.09 -15.23 2.88
C ARG A 609 -21.38 -14.09 2.15
N ASP A 610 -20.06 -14.02 2.26
CA ASP A 610 -19.23 -13.04 1.55
C ASP A 610 -19.32 -13.24 0.03
N SER A 611 -19.32 -14.50 -0.45
CA SER A 611 -19.46 -14.76 -1.89
C SER A 611 -20.84 -14.41 -2.42
N LEU A 612 -21.90 -14.79 -1.71
CA LEU A 612 -23.27 -14.45 -2.08
C LEU A 612 -23.51 -12.94 -2.08
N SER A 613 -22.97 -12.22 -1.09
CA SER A 613 -23.04 -10.76 -1.03
C SER A 613 -22.35 -10.13 -2.23
N ARG A 614 -21.13 -10.57 -2.58
CA ARG A 614 -20.42 -10.07 -3.78
C ARG A 614 -21.20 -10.31 -5.07
N HIS A 615 -21.84 -11.47 -5.21
CA HIS A 615 -22.64 -11.77 -6.39
C HIS A 615 -23.95 -10.96 -6.45
N LEU A 616 -24.59 -10.72 -5.29
CA LEU A 616 -25.76 -9.85 -5.18
C LEU A 616 -25.44 -8.41 -5.56
N ASP A 617 -24.36 -7.86 -5.00
CA ASP A 617 -23.88 -6.51 -5.30
C ASP A 617 -23.61 -6.36 -6.81
N ALA A 618 -22.95 -7.36 -7.41
CA ALA A 618 -22.72 -7.38 -8.87
C ALA A 618 -24.02 -7.47 -9.68
N MET A 619 -25.00 -8.29 -9.24
CA MET A 619 -26.29 -8.45 -9.92
C MET A 619 -27.10 -7.14 -9.92
N LEU A 620 -27.01 -6.36 -8.85
CA LEU A 620 -27.71 -5.08 -8.70
C LEU A 620 -26.92 -3.91 -9.32
N GLY A 621 -25.59 -3.99 -9.37
CA GLY A 621 -24.71 -2.91 -9.83
C GLY A 621 -24.36 -2.91 -11.33
N ILE A 622 -24.49 -4.05 -12.03
CA ILE A 622 -24.21 -4.09 -13.49
C ILE A 622 -25.33 -3.38 -14.26
N GLU A 623 -24.99 -2.32 -15.00
CA GLU A 623 -25.95 -1.51 -15.76
C GLU A 623 -26.81 -2.32 -16.76
N GLY A 624 -28.13 -2.19 -16.64
CA GLY A 624 -29.13 -2.56 -17.65
C GLY A 624 -30.42 -3.10 -17.04
N THR A 625 -31.47 -3.25 -17.85
CA THR A 625 -32.77 -3.71 -17.35
C THR A 625 -32.73 -5.20 -16.98
N PRO A 626 -33.11 -5.58 -15.75
CA PRO A 626 -33.23 -6.98 -15.37
C PRO A 626 -34.23 -7.69 -16.29
N ARG A 627 -33.98 -8.97 -16.63
CA ARG A 627 -34.99 -9.77 -17.34
C ARG A 627 -36.18 -9.98 -16.39
N PRO A 628 -37.43 -9.62 -16.80
CA PRO A 628 -38.60 -9.83 -15.97
C PRO A 628 -38.80 -11.34 -15.71
N ILE A 629 -38.98 -11.71 -14.45
CA ILE A 629 -39.34 -13.08 -14.05
C ILE A 629 -40.76 -13.03 -13.51
N ALA A 630 -41.61 -13.92 -14.00
CA ALA A 630 -43.00 -14.00 -13.54
C ALA A 630 -43.03 -14.44 -12.06
N LEU A 631 -43.60 -13.59 -11.21
CA LEU A 631 -43.80 -13.88 -9.78
C LEU A 631 -45.03 -14.77 -9.57
N ASN A 632 -45.06 -15.50 -8.45
CA ASN A 632 -46.19 -16.29 -8.01
C ASN A 632 -47.35 -15.36 -7.56
N GLY A 633 -48.24 -15.02 -8.49
CA GLY A 633 -49.32 -14.07 -8.26
C GLY A 633 -50.30 -14.47 -7.15
N ASP A 634 -50.54 -15.76 -6.94
CA ASP A 634 -51.42 -16.24 -5.87
C ASP A 634 -50.78 -16.04 -4.49
N LEU A 635 -49.48 -16.32 -4.36
CA LEU A 635 -48.74 -16.07 -3.13
C LEU A 635 -48.60 -14.58 -2.82
N VAL A 636 -48.39 -13.74 -3.84
CA VAL A 636 -48.38 -12.28 -3.69
C VAL A 636 -49.73 -11.79 -3.16
N LYS A 637 -50.85 -12.24 -3.75
CA LYS A 637 -52.19 -11.88 -3.28
C LYS A 637 -52.48 -12.37 -1.86
N ALA A 638 -52.12 -13.62 -1.55
CA ALA A 638 -52.28 -14.18 -0.21
C ALA A 638 -51.49 -13.36 0.83
N SER A 639 -50.24 -12.99 0.50
CA SER A 639 -49.39 -12.17 1.36
C SER A 639 -49.93 -10.75 1.53
N GLN A 640 -50.44 -10.13 0.45
CA GLN A 640 -51.11 -8.83 0.50
C GLN A 640 -52.34 -8.85 1.41
N VAL A 641 -53.15 -9.91 1.36
CA VAL A 641 -54.30 -10.09 2.26
C VAL A 641 -53.86 -10.32 3.70
N ALA A 642 -52.85 -11.16 3.95
CA ALA A 642 -52.31 -11.40 5.29
C ALA A 642 -51.80 -10.09 5.93
N LEU A 643 -51.15 -9.21 5.15
CA LEU A 643 -50.70 -7.89 5.59
C LEU A 643 -51.84 -6.92 5.97
N THR A 644 -53.10 -7.21 5.63
CA THR A 644 -54.26 -6.43 6.09
C THR A 644 -54.72 -6.79 7.50
N ARG A 645 -54.21 -7.90 8.08
CA ARG A 645 -54.54 -8.32 9.45
C ARG A 645 -53.93 -7.43 10.52
N LEU A 646 -52.82 -6.76 10.21
CA LEU A 646 -52.23 -5.71 11.04
C LEU A 646 -52.91 -4.38 10.75
N SER A 647 -53.21 -3.61 11.80
CA SER A 647 -53.64 -2.23 11.58
C SER A 647 -52.49 -1.43 10.96
N LEU A 648 -52.84 -0.45 10.11
CA LEU A 648 -51.86 0.47 9.53
C LEU A 648 -50.98 1.14 10.60
N ALA A 649 -51.54 1.41 11.78
CA ALA A 649 -50.84 2.02 12.91
C ALA A 649 -49.82 1.08 13.57
N GLU A 650 -50.13 -0.21 13.74
CA GLU A 650 -49.17 -1.20 14.26
C GLU A 650 -47.99 -1.39 13.30
N ARG A 651 -48.27 -1.42 11.99
CA ARG A 651 -47.22 -1.49 10.97
C ARG A 651 -46.35 -0.23 10.96
N ALA A 652 -46.97 0.95 11.02
CA ALA A 652 -46.23 2.22 11.12
C ALA A 652 -45.36 2.25 12.38
N PHE A 653 -45.89 1.78 13.52
CA PHE A 653 -45.15 1.72 14.77
C PHE A 653 -43.96 0.74 14.69
N ALA A 654 -44.15 -0.43 14.09
CA ALA A 654 -43.07 -1.41 13.89
C ALA A 654 -41.92 -0.84 13.04
N ILE A 655 -42.23 -0.11 11.96
CA ILE A 655 -41.24 0.58 11.12
C ILE A 655 -40.52 1.67 11.92
N ILE A 656 -41.24 2.48 12.72
CA ILE A 656 -40.61 3.51 13.57
C ILE A 656 -39.69 2.86 14.61
N LYS A 657 -40.14 1.75 15.23
CA LYS A 657 -39.39 1.02 16.24
C LYS A 657 -38.12 0.38 15.69
N SER A 658 -38.16 -0.20 14.48
CA SER A 658 -36.97 -0.74 13.81
C SER A 658 -36.01 0.36 13.36
N ALA A 659 -36.53 1.47 12.82
CA ALA A 659 -35.73 2.63 12.40
C ALA A 659 -35.12 3.41 13.57
N ALA A 660 -35.64 3.26 14.78
CA ALA A 660 -35.15 3.91 16.00
C ALA A 660 -33.87 3.27 16.58
N HIS A 661 -33.30 2.24 15.94
CA HIS A 661 -31.99 1.69 16.28
C HIS A 661 -30.79 2.56 15.82
N ASP A 662 -31.06 3.71 15.19
CA ASP A 662 -30.04 4.67 14.77
C ASP A 662 -29.37 5.36 15.98
N GLN A 663 -28.03 5.28 16.08
CA GLN A 663 -27.22 5.51 17.30
C GLN A 663 -27.14 6.96 17.79
N SER A 664 -27.97 7.86 17.28
CA SER A 664 -27.91 9.30 17.56
C SER A 664 -28.40 9.70 18.96
N VAL A 665 -29.32 8.92 19.55
CA VAL A 665 -29.83 9.10 20.91
C VAL A 665 -29.50 7.84 21.71
N ARG A 666 -28.85 8.02 22.86
CA ARG A 666 -28.47 6.90 23.73
C ARG A 666 -29.66 6.41 24.54
N ASP A 667 -29.70 5.11 24.80
CA ASP A 667 -30.62 4.52 25.74
C ASP A 667 -30.46 5.16 27.13
N TRP A 668 -31.57 5.35 27.82
CA TRP A 668 -31.55 5.80 29.20
C TRP A 668 -31.18 4.61 30.08
N THR A 669 -30.10 4.72 30.85
CA THR A 669 -29.72 3.68 31.83
C THR A 669 -29.69 4.26 33.22
N VAL A 670 -29.98 3.40 34.21
CA VAL A 670 -29.94 3.79 35.62
C VAL A 670 -28.53 4.23 36.02
N ALA A 671 -27.51 3.49 35.59
CA ALA A 671 -26.10 3.83 35.83
C ALA A 671 -25.70 5.21 35.29
N GLY A 672 -26.21 5.61 34.11
CA GLY A 672 -25.91 6.90 33.51
C GLY A 672 -26.65 8.09 34.14
N ASN A 673 -27.75 7.84 34.85
CA ASN A 673 -28.70 8.87 35.28
C ASN A 673 -28.87 8.99 36.80
N ALA A 674 -28.42 8.01 37.57
CA ALA A 674 -28.41 8.04 39.04
C ALA A 674 -27.04 8.48 39.62
N GLY A 675 -26.15 9.06 38.81
CA GLY A 675 -24.85 9.55 39.25
C GLY A 675 -23.76 8.46 39.40
N PRO A 676 -22.52 8.84 39.74
CA PRO A 676 -21.36 7.93 39.73
C PRO A 676 -21.47 6.78 40.74
N ASP A 677 -22.21 6.97 41.83
CA ASP A 677 -22.38 5.96 42.87
C ASP A 677 -23.64 5.08 42.65
N ALA A 678 -24.25 5.13 41.46
CA ALA A 678 -25.46 4.37 41.14
C ALA A 678 -25.31 2.87 41.37
N ALA A 679 -24.21 2.26 40.93
CA ALA A 679 -23.92 0.85 41.13
C ALA A 679 -23.63 0.47 42.59
N VAL A 680 -23.27 1.46 43.41
CA VAL A 680 -23.06 1.26 44.85
C VAL A 680 -24.42 1.14 45.53
N VAL A 681 -25.37 2.02 45.20
CA VAL A 681 -26.68 2.11 45.88
C VAL A 681 -27.72 1.14 45.29
N PHE A 682 -27.70 0.90 43.98
CA PHE A 682 -28.67 0.08 43.28
C PHE A 682 -28.06 -1.21 42.74
N GLY A 683 -28.88 -2.26 42.72
CA GLY A 683 -28.61 -3.52 42.05
C GLY A 683 -29.84 -4.00 41.30
N THR A 684 -29.81 -5.24 40.84
CA THR A 684 -30.91 -5.85 40.08
C THR A 684 -31.47 -7.09 40.79
N ASN A 685 -32.75 -7.37 40.58
CA ASN A 685 -33.44 -8.52 41.17
C ASN A 685 -32.87 -9.86 40.67
N ASP A 686 -32.42 -9.92 39.43
CA ASP A 686 -31.87 -11.11 38.75
C ASP A 686 -30.33 -11.21 38.81
N GLY A 687 -29.65 -10.21 39.39
CA GLY A 687 -28.19 -10.17 39.48
C GLY A 687 -27.48 -9.72 38.21
N SER A 688 -28.23 -9.24 37.19
CA SER A 688 -27.67 -8.61 36.01
C SER A 688 -26.95 -7.28 36.35
N PRO A 689 -25.96 -6.83 35.55
CA PRO A 689 -25.30 -5.54 35.77
C PRO A 689 -26.31 -4.39 35.78
N ILE A 690 -26.12 -3.39 36.65
CA ILE A 690 -27.04 -2.24 36.77
C ILE A 690 -27.12 -1.42 35.47
N GLU A 691 -26.07 -1.47 34.66
CA GLU A 691 -25.97 -0.87 33.33
C GLU A 691 -26.97 -1.49 32.34
N SER A 692 -27.40 -2.74 32.57
CA SER A 692 -28.40 -3.43 31.75
C SER A 692 -29.84 -2.99 32.05
N VAL A 693 -30.06 -2.28 33.16
CA VAL A 693 -31.36 -1.68 33.48
C VAL A 693 -31.46 -0.34 32.79
N GLY A 694 -32.19 -0.34 31.69
CA GLY A 694 -32.42 0.86 30.89
C GLY A 694 -33.72 0.81 30.10
N VAL A 695 -34.04 1.95 29.54
CA VAL A 695 -35.17 2.19 28.65
C VAL A 695 -34.59 2.58 27.29
N GLN A 696 -35.07 1.92 26.23
CA GLN A 696 -34.63 2.21 24.86
C GLN A 696 -34.81 3.70 24.55
N SER A 697 -33.88 4.26 23.78
CA SER A 697 -33.83 5.67 23.43
C SER A 697 -35.16 6.20 22.89
N LEU A 698 -35.89 5.39 22.12
CA LEU A 698 -37.22 5.69 21.58
C LEU A 698 -38.22 6.11 22.66
N PHE A 699 -38.17 5.51 23.85
CA PHE A 699 -39.11 5.75 24.95
C PHE A 699 -38.54 6.71 26.01
N THR A 700 -37.79 7.72 25.58
CA THR A 700 -37.25 8.78 26.44
C THR A 700 -37.84 10.14 26.02
N TYR A 701 -37.58 11.21 26.78
CA TYR A 701 -38.00 12.56 26.37
C TYR A 701 -37.41 12.94 25.01
N ASP A 702 -36.09 12.74 24.84
CA ASP A 702 -35.42 13.06 23.58
C ASP A 702 -35.86 12.10 22.48
N GLY A 703 -36.12 10.82 22.80
CA GLY A 703 -36.70 9.85 21.86
C GLY A 703 -38.07 10.24 21.34
N PHE A 704 -38.97 10.68 22.23
CA PHE A 704 -40.29 11.15 21.85
C PHE A 704 -40.21 12.28 20.81
N TYR A 705 -39.41 13.29 21.08
CA TYR A 705 -39.31 14.46 20.21
C TYR A 705 -38.45 14.23 18.97
N ALA A 706 -37.28 13.61 19.10
CA ALA A 706 -36.27 13.53 18.05
C ALA A 706 -36.37 12.25 17.20
N LEU A 707 -36.92 11.15 17.74
CA LEU A 707 -37.04 9.88 17.02
C LEU A 707 -38.50 9.61 16.62
N PHE A 708 -39.42 9.59 17.58
CA PHE A 708 -40.82 9.21 17.32
C PHE A 708 -41.56 10.25 16.48
N LEU A 709 -41.63 11.52 16.93
CA LEU A 709 -42.35 12.57 16.19
C LEU A 709 -41.74 12.84 14.81
N ASP A 710 -40.42 12.75 14.69
CA ASP A 710 -39.69 12.99 13.44
C ASP A 710 -39.97 11.89 12.41
N LYS A 711 -39.76 10.62 12.81
CA LYS A 711 -39.98 9.46 11.94
C LYS A 711 -41.45 9.22 11.65
N MET A 712 -42.36 9.61 12.53
CA MET A 712 -43.80 9.52 12.26
C MET A 712 -44.17 10.26 10.96
N LYS A 713 -43.63 11.47 10.74
CA LYS A 713 -43.92 12.24 9.51
C LYS A 713 -43.40 11.54 8.25
N SER A 714 -42.21 10.96 8.31
CA SER A 714 -41.63 10.25 7.17
C SER A 714 -42.29 8.89 6.92
N VAL A 715 -42.64 8.14 7.98
CA VAL A 715 -43.30 6.84 7.87
C VAL A 715 -44.72 6.96 7.33
N ILE A 716 -45.46 8.01 7.69
CA ILE A 716 -46.77 8.29 7.07
C ILE A 716 -46.61 8.49 5.55
N THR A 717 -45.60 9.24 5.12
CA THR A 717 -45.31 9.48 3.69
C THR A 717 -44.82 8.20 2.99
N LEU A 718 -43.96 7.43 3.65
CA LEU A 718 -43.44 6.14 3.17
C LEU A 718 -44.59 5.16 2.92
N LEU A 719 -45.47 4.97 3.91
CA LEU A 719 -46.61 4.06 3.80
C LEU A 719 -47.65 4.51 2.76
N GLN A 720 -47.70 5.80 2.44
CA GLN A 720 -48.50 6.31 1.32
C GLN A 720 -47.84 5.97 -0.04
N ASN A 721 -46.52 6.15 -0.14
CA ASN A 721 -45.76 5.86 -1.36
C ASN A 721 -45.63 4.35 -1.63
N GLU A 722 -45.65 3.52 -0.60
CA GLU A 722 -45.53 2.06 -0.68
C GLU A 722 -46.90 1.35 -0.76
N ARG A 723 -47.98 2.10 -1.00
CA ARG A 723 -49.34 1.54 -1.18
C ARG A 723 -49.38 0.45 -2.27
N TRP A 724 -48.48 0.52 -3.26
CA TRP A 724 -48.34 -0.48 -4.31
C TRP A 724 -48.03 -1.89 -3.79
N VAL A 725 -47.37 -2.03 -2.64
CA VAL A 725 -47.04 -3.34 -2.03
C VAL A 725 -48.31 -4.12 -1.66
N LEU A 726 -49.40 -3.41 -1.32
CA LEU A 726 -50.69 -3.99 -0.91
C LEU A 726 -51.63 -4.32 -2.08
N GLY A 727 -51.27 -3.97 -3.32
CA GLY A 727 -52.11 -4.25 -4.50
C GLY A 727 -53.54 -3.71 -4.37
N GLU A 728 -54.52 -4.46 -4.87
CA GLU A 728 -55.95 -4.10 -4.80
C GLU A 728 -56.49 -4.03 -3.37
N ALA A 729 -55.95 -4.85 -2.45
CA ALA A 729 -56.34 -4.83 -1.04
C ALA A 729 -56.10 -3.46 -0.39
N GLY A 730 -55.06 -2.74 -0.84
CA GLY A 730 -54.70 -1.38 -0.42
C GLY A 730 -55.68 -0.28 -0.86
N SER A 731 -56.68 -0.57 -1.69
CA SER A 731 -57.64 0.42 -2.25
C SER A 731 -59.04 0.41 -1.61
N THR A 732 -59.21 -0.32 -0.50
CA THR A 732 -60.48 -0.49 0.20
C THR A 732 -60.81 0.71 1.10
N GLN A 733 -62.09 1.12 1.18
CA GLN A 733 -62.54 2.25 2.02
C GLN A 733 -62.13 2.13 3.51
N ALA A 734 -62.10 0.91 4.05
CA ALA A 734 -61.63 0.65 5.41
C ALA A 734 -60.15 1.01 5.63
N ILE A 735 -59.31 0.84 4.60
CA ILE A 735 -57.90 1.23 4.64
C ILE A 735 -57.76 2.75 4.52
N ASP A 736 -58.58 3.42 3.70
CA ASP A 736 -58.59 4.88 3.62
C ASP A 736 -58.96 5.54 4.96
N GLU A 737 -59.90 4.95 5.72
CA GLU A 737 -60.23 5.37 7.09
C GLU A 737 -59.07 5.14 8.07
N GLN A 738 -58.32 4.03 7.93
CA GLN A 738 -57.10 3.80 8.71
C GLN A 738 -56.00 4.82 8.40
N TYR A 739 -55.83 5.23 7.14
CA TYR A 739 -54.90 6.32 6.79
C TYR A 739 -55.35 7.66 7.37
N ALA A 740 -56.66 7.93 7.44
CA ALA A 740 -57.21 9.15 8.02
C ALA A 740 -57.00 9.25 9.54
N ASN A 741 -57.02 8.12 10.25
CA ASN A 741 -56.86 8.01 11.71
C ASN A 741 -55.46 7.55 12.17
N LEU A 742 -54.51 7.39 11.25
CA LEU A 742 -53.18 6.84 11.52
C LEU A 742 -52.41 7.59 12.63
N GLY A 743 -52.49 8.92 12.64
CA GLY A 743 -51.79 9.75 13.64
C GLY A 743 -52.21 9.42 15.09
N PRO A 744 -53.50 9.63 15.46
CA PRO A 744 -54.00 9.31 16.80
C PRO A 744 -53.76 7.86 17.25
N ASP A 745 -53.95 6.89 16.35
CA ASP A 745 -53.76 5.47 16.68
C ASP A 745 -52.28 5.13 16.97
N LEU A 746 -51.36 5.73 16.21
CA LEU A 746 -49.93 5.55 16.39
C LEU A 746 -49.43 6.14 17.73
N TYR A 747 -49.96 7.29 18.13
CA TYR A 747 -49.69 7.85 19.46
C TYR A 747 -50.17 6.94 20.60
N ARG A 748 -51.37 6.38 20.48
CA ARG A 748 -51.93 5.48 21.49
C ARG A 748 -51.08 4.22 21.67
N ILE A 749 -50.56 3.65 20.58
CA ILE A 749 -49.62 2.52 20.63
C ILE A 749 -48.31 2.94 21.31
N TYR A 750 -47.77 4.10 20.93
CA TYR A 750 -46.54 4.63 21.53
C TYR A 750 -46.70 4.87 23.04
N ASP A 751 -47.80 5.47 23.50
CA ASP A 751 -48.05 5.74 24.92
C ASP A 751 -48.04 4.44 25.75
N GLN A 752 -48.69 3.38 25.25
CA GLN A 752 -48.73 2.08 25.91
C GLN A 752 -47.34 1.43 26.00
N GLU A 753 -46.58 1.43 24.91
CA GLU A 753 -45.24 0.84 24.88
C GLU A 753 -44.22 1.65 25.69
N PHE A 754 -44.37 2.99 25.75
CA PHE A 754 -43.56 3.86 26.60
C PHE A 754 -43.76 3.52 28.09
N ILE A 755 -45.02 3.49 28.55
CA ILE A 755 -45.34 3.16 29.95
C ILE A 755 -44.82 1.76 30.30
N LYS A 756 -45.01 0.79 29.42
CA LYS A 756 -44.55 -0.59 29.59
C LYS A 756 -43.02 -0.68 29.68
N ALA A 757 -42.27 0.06 28.86
CA ALA A 757 -40.81 0.05 28.89
C ALA A 757 -40.26 0.59 30.22
N TRP A 758 -40.81 1.70 30.71
CA TRP A 758 -40.42 2.30 31.98
C TRP A 758 -40.80 1.45 33.19
N THR A 759 -42.03 0.94 33.24
CA THR A 759 -42.48 0.08 34.34
C THR A 759 -41.66 -1.22 34.41
N ALA A 760 -41.32 -1.82 33.26
CA ALA A 760 -40.46 -3.00 33.19
C ALA A 760 -39.02 -2.71 33.64
N ALA A 761 -38.44 -1.57 33.25
CA ALA A 761 -37.09 -1.19 33.67
C ALA A 761 -37.01 -0.93 35.18
N LEU A 762 -37.95 -0.14 35.73
CA LEU A 762 -37.99 0.17 37.15
C LEU A 762 -38.26 -1.08 38.00
N GLY A 763 -39.08 -2.02 37.51
CA GLY A 763 -39.37 -3.30 38.18
C GLY A 763 -38.17 -4.24 38.35
N LYS A 764 -37.08 -4.05 37.59
CA LYS A 764 -35.85 -4.86 37.71
C LYS A 764 -34.92 -4.38 38.83
N LEU A 765 -35.12 -3.17 39.33
CA LEU A 765 -34.22 -2.56 40.32
C LEU A 765 -34.44 -3.13 41.72
N LYS A 766 -33.37 -3.08 42.51
CA LYS A 766 -33.40 -3.21 43.98
C LYS A 766 -32.38 -2.26 44.60
N LEU A 767 -32.54 -2.01 45.90
CA LEU A 767 -31.51 -1.35 46.69
C LEU A 767 -30.49 -2.38 47.19
N ASN A 768 -29.22 -2.03 47.10
CA ASN A 768 -28.18 -2.82 47.74
C ASN A 768 -28.27 -2.64 49.26
N SER A 769 -27.86 -3.67 49.99
CA SER A 769 -27.90 -3.69 51.45
C SER A 769 -27.14 -2.51 52.06
N PHE A 770 -27.83 -1.67 52.83
CA PHE A 770 -27.19 -0.54 53.51
C PHE A 770 -26.14 -0.96 54.55
N ALA A 771 -26.11 -2.24 54.92
CA ALA A 771 -25.14 -2.85 55.83
C ALA A 771 -24.09 -3.71 55.10
N ALA A 772 -24.05 -3.72 53.75
CA ALA A 772 -23.17 -4.58 52.95
C ALA A 772 -21.69 -4.44 53.38
N ASP A 773 -21.26 -3.21 53.62
CA ASP A 773 -19.87 -2.78 53.58
C ASP A 773 -19.45 -2.05 54.88
N LYS A 774 -19.83 -2.66 56.01
CA LYS A 774 -19.36 -2.28 57.35
C LYS A 774 -17.82 -2.38 57.46
N PRO A 775 -17.17 -1.56 58.31
CA PRO A 775 -17.75 -0.54 59.20
C PRO A 775 -17.99 0.82 58.52
N GLY A 776 -17.61 0.96 57.25
CA GLY A 776 -17.66 2.25 56.53
C GLY A 776 -19.03 2.64 56.00
N TYR A 777 -19.95 1.67 55.82
CA TYR A 777 -21.30 1.87 55.30
C TYR A 777 -21.31 2.76 54.04
N ALA A 778 -20.34 2.59 53.15
CA ALA A 778 -20.22 3.32 51.87
C ALA A 778 -21.49 3.22 51.01
N THR A 779 -22.25 2.12 51.05
CA THR A 779 -23.57 2.04 50.37
C THR A 779 -24.55 3.09 50.92
N LEU A 780 -24.69 3.16 52.25
CA LEU A 780 -25.55 4.14 52.91
C LEU A 780 -24.99 5.57 52.81
N ARG A 781 -23.66 5.73 52.84
CA ARG A 781 -22.98 7.02 52.65
C ARG A 781 -23.20 7.56 51.24
N ALA A 782 -23.09 6.73 50.21
CA ALA A 782 -23.36 7.07 48.83
C ALA A 782 -24.83 7.49 48.65
N ALA A 783 -25.76 6.74 49.26
CA ALA A 783 -27.19 7.06 49.26
C ALA A 783 -27.53 8.43 49.90
N THR A 784 -26.66 8.97 50.76
CA THR A 784 -26.89 10.20 51.55
C THR A 784 -26.04 11.39 51.12
N GLY A 785 -25.22 11.23 50.09
CA GLY A 785 -24.38 12.29 49.54
C GLY A 785 -25.18 13.45 48.92
N ALA A 786 -24.49 14.57 48.66
CA ALA A 786 -25.10 15.72 47.97
C ALA A 786 -25.61 15.38 46.56
N ALA A 787 -24.98 14.38 45.92
CA ALA A 787 -25.40 13.77 44.66
C ALA A 787 -25.99 12.37 44.90
N SER A 788 -26.93 12.25 45.84
CA SER A 788 -27.57 10.98 46.18
C SER A 788 -28.13 10.27 44.93
N PRO A 789 -27.74 9.00 44.66
CA PRO A 789 -28.27 8.25 43.53
C PRO A 789 -29.79 8.08 43.56
N ILE A 790 -30.38 7.97 44.75
CA ILE A 790 -31.84 7.90 44.92
C ILE A 790 -32.48 9.19 44.42
N LYS A 791 -31.96 10.35 44.82
CA LYS A 791 -32.47 11.64 44.37
C LYS A 791 -32.34 11.81 42.85
N LEU A 792 -31.14 11.58 42.32
CA LEU A 792 -30.86 11.74 40.89
C LEU A 792 -31.71 10.83 40.01
N LEU A 793 -31.97 9.59 40.47
CA LEU A 793 -32.83 8.66 39.75
C LEU A 793 -34.28 9.18 39.65
N PHE A 794 -34.87 9.63 40.75
CA PHE A 794 -36.23 10.19 40.75
C PHE A 794 -36.33 11.48 39.93
N GLU A 795 -35.32 12.37 40.02
CA GLU A 795 -35.24 13.58 39.19
C GLU A 795 -35.15 13.22 37.70
N SER A 796 -34.35 12.22 37.35
CA SER A 796 -34.22 11.74 35.97
C SER A 796 -35.51 11.12 35.44
N ILE A 797 -36.17 10.24 36.21
CA ILE A 797 -37.48 9.66 35.84
C ILE A 797 -38.48 10.78 35.57
N SER A 798 -38.58 11.78 36.47
CA SER A 798 -39.47 12.91 36.27
C SER A 798 -39.10 13.73 35.02
N ALA A 799 -37.80 13.92 34.75
CA ALA A 799 -37.34 14.71 33.62
C ALA A 799 -37.51 13.97 32.27
N GLN A 800 -37.62 12.64 32.27
CA GLN A 800 -37.83 11.85 31.06
C GLN A 800 -39.30 11.60 30.73
N THR A 801 -40.21 11.78 31.70
CA THR A 801 -41.63 11.44 31.59
C THR A 801 -42.57 12.66 31.55
N ARG A 802 -42.04 13.88 31.72
CA ARG A 802 -42.77 15.15 31.50
C ARG A 802 -42.74 15.54 30.03
N LEU A 803 -43.60 14.91 29.23
CA LEU A 803 -43.60 15.06 27.77
C LEU A 803 -44.44 16.25 27.28
N THR A 804 -45.37 16.79 28.09
CA THR A 804 -46.25 17.90 27.67
C THR A 804 -45.68 19.28 27.98
N GLU A 805 -44.50 19.36 28.56
CA GLU A 805 -43.84 20.60 28.98
C GLU A 805 -42.48 20.72 28.29
N ALA A 806 -42.15 21.90 27.77
CA ALA A 806 -40.78 22.20 27.38
C ALA A 806 -39.90 22.18 28.64
N ARG A 807 -38.78 21.45 28.61
CA ARG A 807 -37.79 21.45 29.70
C ARG A 807 -37.32 22.89 30.01
N GLN A 808 -37.81 23.50 31.09
CA GLN A 808 -37.29 24.79 31.57
C GLN A 808 -35.95 24.55 32.28
N GLY A 809 -34.87 25.19 31.81
CA GLY A 809 -33.56 25.17 32.48
C GLY A 809 -32.37 24.69 31.65
N ALA A 810 -32.23 25.18 30.41
CA ALA A 810 -30.95 25.11 29.68
C ALA A 810 -30.14 26.42 29.78
N ASP A 811 -30.43 27.28 30.76
CA ASP A 811 -29.58 28.39 31.14
C ASP A 811 -28.90 28.05 32.47
N GLY A 812 -27.56 28.13 32.52
CA GLY A 812 -26.84 28.30 33.78
C GLY A 812 -25.74 27.29 34.08
N GLU A 813 -26.01 26.25 34.89
CA GLU A 813 -24.94 25.70 35.75
C GLU A 813 -24.66 24.20 35.62
N VAL A 814 -25.59 23.36 35.16
CA VAL A 814 -25.36 21.90 35.11
C VAL A 814 -24.57 21.47 33.85
N ALA A 815 -24.57 22.29 32.79
CA ALA A 815 -23.79 22.08 31.56
C ALA A 815 -22.27 22.30 31.73
N GLY A 816 -21.81 22.67 32.93
CA GLY A 816 -20.40 22.88 33.25
C GLY A 816 -19.55 21.61 33.36
N LYS A 817 -20.16 20.42 33.45
CA LYS A 817 -19.42 19.16 33.66
C LYS A 817 -19.37 18.19 32.47
N LEU A 818 -20.05 18.49 31.37
CA LEU A 818 -19.90 17.75 30.10
C LEU A 818 -18.92 18.52 29.19
N LYS A 819 -17.76 17.93 28.92
CA LYS A 819 -16.66 18.55 28.15
C LYS A 819 -16.88 18.53 26.62
N ASP A 820 -17.90 17.84 26.11
CA ASP A 820 -18.13 17.73 24.67
C ASP A 820 -18.97 18.88 24.09
N ALA A 821 -18.38 19.59 23.14
CA ALA A 821 -19.02 20.64 22.36
C ALA A 821 -20.18 20.11 21.48
N ALA A 822 -20.10 18.84 21.05
CA ALA A 822 -21.14 18.18 20.27
C ALA A 822 -22.44 17.96 21.07
N ALA A 823 -22.33 17.59 22.35
CA ALA A 823 -23.48 17.42 23.23
C ALA A 823 -24.21 18.75 23.46
N LYS A 824 -23.48 19.85 23.70
CA LYS A 824 -24.06 21.20 23.87
C LYS A 824 -24.79 21.70 22.61
N ALA A 825 -24.25 21.42 21.42
CA ALA A 825 -24.87 21.80 20.16
C ALA A 825 -26.15 20.98 19.89
N ALA A 826 -26.11 19.67 20.16
CA ALA A 826 -27.26 18.77 20.05
C ALA A 826 -28.39 19.18 21.00
N THR A 827 -28.09 19.45 22.28
CA THR A 827 -29.11 19.88 23.26
C THR A 827 -29.78 21.20 22.86
N LYS A 828 -29.01 22.16 22.29
CA LYS A 828 -29.51 23.47 21.85
C LYS A 828 -30.35 23.39 20.56
N ALA A 829 -30.00 22.49 19.65
CA ALA A 829 -30.79 22.21 18.44
C ALA A 829 -32.09 21.49 18.78
N VAL A 830 -32.05 20.51 19.70
CA VAL A 830 -33.23 19.81 20.21
C VAL A 830 -34.16 20.77 20.95
N THR A 831 -33.66 21.65 21.83
CA THR A 831 -34.54 22.63 22.52
C THR A 831 -35.23 23.60 21.56
N LYS A 832 -34.54 24.07 20.51
CA LYS A 832 -35.14 24.92 19.48
C LYS A 832 -36.18 24.17 18.62
N ALA A 833 -35.89 22.92 18.26
CA ALA A 833 -36.79 22.06 17.51
C ALA A 833 -38.02 21.64 18.34
N VAL A 834 -37.85 21.39 19.64
CA VAL A 834 -38.93 21.10 20.60
C VAL A 834 -39.85 22.31 20.77
N GLY A 835 -39.31 23.53 20.89
CA GLY A 835 -40.10 24.76 20.95
C GLY A 835 -40.99 24.94 19.72
N SER A 836 -40.44 24.78 18.51
CA SER A 836 -41.24 24.85 17.27
C SER A 836 -42.23 23.69 17.12
N ARG A 837 -41.88 22.49 17.61
CA ARG A 837 -42.75 21.30 17.53
C ARG A 837 -43.88 21.36 18.54
N LEU A 838 -43.70 21.98 19.70
CA LEU A 838 -44.76 22.26 20.67
C LEU A 838 -45.79 23.27 20.09
N ASP A 839 -45.33 24.27 19.34
CA ASP A 839 -46.20 25.19 18.59
C ASP A 839 -46.98 24.44 17.48
N ASP A 840 -46.32 23.53 16.74
CA ASP A 840 -46.97 22.66 15.75
C ASP A 840 -47.97 21.68 16.39
N MET A 841 -47.68 21.14 17.57
CA MET A 841 -48.58 20.24 18.32
C MET A 841 -49.80 20.99 18.86
N ALA A 842 -49.64 22.24 19.30
CA ALA A 842 -50.75 23.11 19.66
C ALA A 842 -51.64 23.40 18.43
N ALA A 843 -51.04 23.56 17.24
CA ALA A 843 -51.78 23.72 15.99
C ALA A 843 -52.53 22.43 15.57
N ILE A 844 -51.91 21.24 15.72
CA ILE A 844 -52.54 19.94 15.45
C ILE A 844 -53.69 19.66 16.42
N GLY A 845 -53.53 19.96 17.72
CA GLY A 845 -54.58 19.87 18.72
C GLY A 845 -55.76 20.80 18.43
N LEU A 846 -55.48 22.00 17.89
CA LEU A 846 -56.50 22.96 17.45
C LEU A 846 -57.24 22.50 16.18
N ASP A 847 -56.55 21.87 15.23
CA ASP A 847 -57.15 21.33 14.00
C ASP A 847 -57.96 20.05 14.25
N ALA A 848 -57.51 19.18 15.18
CA ALA A 848 -58.28 18.02 15.64
C ALA A 848 -59.55 18.47 16.39
N ALA A 849 -59.46 19.48 17.26
CA ALA A 849 -60.61 20.07 17.94
C ALA A 849 -61.60 20.74 16.96
N LYS A 850 -61.11 21.39 15.89
CA LYS A 850 -61.96 21.95 14.82
C LYS A 850 -62.66 20.87 13.99
N LYS A 851 -62.00 19.75 13.68
CA LYS A 851 -62.63 18.62 12.98
C LYS A 851 -63.65 17.86 13.84
N ALA A 852 -63.39 17.72 15.15
CA ALA A 852 -64.33 17.13 16.10
C ALA A 852 -65.59 18.01 16.31
N SER A 853 -65.45 19.34 16.27
CA SER A 853 -66.58 20.28 16.41
C SER A 853 -67.56 20.26 15.22
N GLY A 854 -67.25 19.56 14.12
CA GLY A 854 -68.12 19.44 12.94
C GLY A 854 -69.20 18.36 13.00
N ARG A 855 -69.16 17.46 14.00
CA ARG A 855 -70.18 16.40 14.19
C ARG A 855 -70.63 16.38 15.65
N GLY A 856 -71.90 16.67 15.89
CA GLY A 856 -72.49 16.86 17.23
C GLY A 856 -72.52 15.60 18.12
N GLY A 857 -71.37 15.23 18.68
CA GLY A 857 -71.22 14.24 19.75
C GLY A 857 -70.27 14.75 20.82
N ASN A 858 -70.41 14.25 22.06
CA ASN A 858 -69.64 14.64 23.25
C ASN A 858 -68.18 14.95 22.93
N VAL A 859 -67.74 16.16 23.31
CA VAL A 859 -66.37 16.62 23.15
C VAL A 859 -65.47 15.81 24.10
N GLU A 860 -64.83 14.77 23.58
CA GLU A 860 -63.61 14.23 24.20
C GLU A 860 -62.55 15.34 24.26
N ALA A 861 -61.82 15.42 25.37
CA ALA A 861 -60.81 16.44 25.60
C ALA A 861 -59.81 16.50 24.42
N PRO A 862 -59.29 17.70 24.07
CA PRO A 862 -58.36 17.85 22.96
C PRO A 862 -57.17 16.89 23.12
N PHE A 863 -56.87 16.14 22.06
CA PHE A 863 -55.76 15.18 22.03
C PHE A 863 -54.43 15.92 22.17
N VAL A 864 -53.77 15.75 23.33
CA VAL A 864 -52.44 16.31 23.62
C VAL A 864 -51.43 15.16 23.65
N PRO A 865 -50.49 15.10 22.68
CA PRO A 865 -49.51 14.02 22.66
C PRO A 865 -48.64 14.00 23.93
N GLY A 866 -48.41 12.80 24.48
CA GLY A 866 -47.61 12.60 25.69
C GLY A 866 -48.34 12.88 27.02
N ALA A 867 -49.58 13.37 26.99
CA ALA A 867 -50.36 13.65 28.20
C ALA A 867 -50.68 12.39 29.02
N ILE A 868 -50.96 11.26 28.34
CA ILE A 868 -51.25 9.98 29.00
C ILE A 868 -50.02 9.47 29.76
N ILE A 869 -48.84 9.55 29.13
CA ILE A 869 -47.56 9.20 29.77
C ILE A 869 -47.32 10.10 30.99
N GLN A 870 -47.46 11.41 30.83
CA GLN A 870 -47.22 12.37 31.91
C GLN A 870 -48.17 12.15 33.11
N GLU A 871 -49.45 11.86 32.86
CA GLU A 871 -50.41 11.54 33.91
C GLU A 871 -50.07 10.22 34.63
N HIS A 872 -49.62 9.19 33.90
CA HIS A 872 -49.20 7.91 34.51
C HIS A 872 -48.03 8.10 35.51
N PHE A 873 -47.07 8.97 35.18
CA PHE A 873 -45.89 9.23 36.02
C PHE A 873 -46.06 10.42 36.98
N ARG A 874 -47.27 10.98 37.14
CA ARG A 874 -47.53 12.18 37.95
C ARG A 874 -46.99 12.07 39.38
N ARG A 875 -47.12 10.92 40.03
CA ARG A 875 -46.64 10.74 41.41
C ARG A 875 -45.12 10.89 41.52
N TYR A 876 -44.36 10.43 40.53
CA TYR A 876 -42.91 10.65 40.47
C TYR A 876 -42.58 12.14 40.33
N HIS A 877 -43.39 12.88 39.57
CA HIS A 877 -43.24 14.33 39.39
C HIS A 877 -43.49 15.09 40.69
N ASP A 878 -44.49 14.67 41.48
CA ASP A 878 -44.83 15.27 42.76
C ASP A 878 -43.77 14.99 43.84
N LEU A 879 -43.14 13.82 43.82
CA LEU A 879 -42.09 13.44 44.80
C LEU A 879 -40.83 14.30 44.70
N VAL A 880 -40.47 14.74 43.49
CA VAL A 880 -39.32 15.64 43.23
C VAL A 880 -39.71 17.11 43.23
N ARG A 881 -41.00 17.42 43.23
CA ARG A 881 -41.49 18.80 43.32
C ARG A 881 -41.10 19.36 44.70
N LYS A 882 -40.45 20.52 44.68
CA LYS A 882 -40.09 21.24 45.91
C LYS A 882 -41.36 21.84 46.54
N ASN A 883 -41.57 21.56 47.82
CA ASN A 883 -42.57 22.22 48.65
C ASN A 883 -41.81 23.12 49.64
N GLY A 884 -41.62 24.40 49.28
CA GLY A 884 -40.62 25.26 49.94
C GLY A 884 -39.22 24.94 49.43
N ASP A 885 -38.25 24.75 50.34
CA ASP A 885 -36.83 24.54 49.98
C ASP A 885 -36.45 23.07 49.70
N LYS A 886 -37.28 22.11 50.11
CA LYS A 886 -36.99 20.66 50.02
C LYS A 886 -38.13 19.88 49.34
N SER A 887 -37.78 18.86 48.57
CA SER A 887 -38.71 17.85 48.02
C SER A 887 -38.95 16.70 49.03
N GLN A 888 -39.92 15.83 48.74
CA GLN A 888 -40.16 14.66 49.59
C GLN A 888 -38.97 13.67 49.56
N ILE A 889 -38.30 13.57 48.41
CA ILE A 889 -37.08 12.76 48.30
C ILE A 889 -35.91 13.39 49.06
N ASP A 890 -35.80 14.72 49.12
CA ASP A 890 -34.77 15.38 49.94
C ASP A 890 -34.92 15.04 51.44
N LEU A 891 -36.17 14.97 51.94
CA LEU A 891 -36.45 14.58 53.32
C LEU A 891 -36.05 13.12 53.61
N LEU A 892 -36.31 12.20 52.67
CA LEU A 892 -35.92 10.80 52.81
C LEU A 892 -34.39 10.64 52.84
N VAL A 893 -33.67 11.35 51.96
CA VAL A 893 -32.20 11.35 51.93
C VAL A 893 -31.62 11.93 53.22
N GLU A 894 -32.23 12.97 53.79
CA GLU A 894 -31.83 13.56 55.07
C GLU A 894 -32.04 12.59 56.25
N GLN A 895 -33.13 11.82 56.27
CA GLN A 895 -33.37 10.80 57.30
C GLN A 895 -32.34 9.65 57.22
N LEU A 896 -32.01 9.19 56.00
CA LEU A 896 -30.94 8.22 55.78
C LEU A 896 -29.57 8.76 56.23
N LYS A 897 -29.32 10.06 56.05
CA LYS A 897 -28.08 10.71 56.50
C LYS A 897 -27.98 10.72 58.02
N GLY A 898 -29.09 10.99 58.72
CA GLY A 898 -29.17 10.90 60.19
C GLY A 898 -28.91 9.48 60.70
N LEU A 899 -29.43 8.46 59.99
CA LEU A 899 -29.14 7.05 60.29
C LEU A 899 -27.64 6.74 60.13
N TYR A 900 -27.02 7.14 59.01
CA TYR A 900 -25.59 6.96 58.79
C TYR A 900 -24.73 7.60 59.89
N GLN A 901 -25.02 8.86 60.24
CA GLN A 901 -24.30 9.56 61.32
C GLN A 901 -24.41 8.84 62.66
N SER A 902 -25.60 8.33 63.00
CA SER A 902 -25.82 7.55 64.22
C SER A 902 -25.00 6.26 64.26
N LEU A 903 -24.75 5.61 63.11
CA LEU A 903 -23.91 4.40 63.04
C LEU A 903 -22.41 4.70 63.20
N ILE A 904 -21.96 5.85 62.68
CA ILE A 904 -20.59 6.31 62.87
C ILE A 904 -20.37 6.72 64.33
N ASP A 905 -21.32 7.46 64.91
CA ASP A 905 -21.26 7.90 66.31
C ASP A 905 -21.37 6.75 67.32
N GLU A 906 -21.95 5.59 66.96
CA GLU A 906 -21.96 4.39 67.82
C GLU A 906 -20.55 3.83 68.09
N GLN A 907 -19.57 4.13 67.21
CA GLN A 907 -18.18 3.72 67.41
C GLN A 907 -17.47 4.54 68.50
N ASP A 908 -18.03 5.69 68.89
CA ASP A 908 -17.56 6.52 70.00
C ASP A 908 -18.24 6.09 71.31
N PHE A 909 -17.43 5.66 72.28
CA PHE A 909 -17.91 5.14 73.56
C PHE A 909 -18.80 6.12 74.32
N GLU A 910 -18.52 7.43 74.27
CA GLU A 910 -19.31 8.43 75.01
C GLU A 910 -20.67 8.68 74.36
N ARG A 911 -20.77 8.53 73.04
CA ARG A 911 -21.98 8.83 72.26
C ARG A 911 -22.81 7.59 71.92
N ALA A 912 -22.27 6.40 72.15
CA ALA A 912 -22.89 5.13 71.78
C ALA A 912 -24.34 4.94 72.29
N VAL A 913 -24.66 5.43 73.49
CA VAL A 913 -26.02 5.31 74.05
C VAL A 913 -27.02 6.21 73.29
N GLN A 914 -26.65 7.47 73.06
CA GLN A 914 -27.49 8.42 72.32
C GLN A 914 -27.61 8.03 70.85
N ALA A 915 -26.51 7.58 70.25
CA ALA A 915 -26.44 7.09 68.88
C ALA A 915 -27.43 5.93 68.63
N ARG A 916 -27.53 4.98 69.57
CA ARG A 916 -28.49 3.86 69.49
C ARG A 916 -29.95 4.30 69.55
N GLN A 917 -30.27 5.33 70.35
CA GLN A 917 -31.63 5.88 70.45
C GLN A 917 -32.01 6.67 69.19
N ASN A 918 -31.08 7.48 68.67
CA ASN A 918 -31.27 8.23 67.42
C ASN A 918 -31.47 7.28 66.24
N MET A 919 -30.70 6.19 66.17
CA MET A 919 -30.85 5.15 65.15
C MET A 919 -32.28 4.60 65.10
N GLN A 920 -32.88 4.22 66.24
CA GLN A 920 -34.26 3.71 66.27
C GLN A 920 -35.28 4.74 65.76
N THR A 921 -35.07 6.03 66.05
CA THR A 921 -35.93 7.12 65.58
C THR A 921 -35.84 7.32 64.06
N PHE A 922 -34.62 7.26 63.50
CA PHE A 922 -34.43 7.37 62.06
C PHE A 922 -34.98 6.16 61.31
N LEU A 923 -34.82 4.94 61.83
CA LEU A 923 -35.41 3.72 61.25
C LEU A 923 -36.95 3.85 61.11
N GLY A 924 -37.65 4.33 62.15
CA GLY A 924 -39.09 4.55 62.10
C GLY A 924 -39.51 5.68 61.13
N SER A 925 -38.70 6.74 61.04
CA SER A 925 -38.96 7.87 60.12
C SER A 925 -38.79 7.45 58.66
N ILE A 926 -37.74 6.68 58.35
CA ILE A 926 -37.48 6.12 57.01
C ILE A 926 -38.61 5.17 56.59
N ALA A 927 -39.08 4.30 57.50
CA ALA A 927 -40.21 3.41 57.23
C ALA A 927 -41.49 4.19 56.88
N THR A 928 -41.73 5.32 57.56
CA THR A 928 -42.88 6.18 57.28
C THR A 928 -42.75 6.89 55.94
N SER A 929 -41.58 7.47 55.63
CA SER A 929 -41.33 8.19 54.38
C SER A 929 -41.34 7.26 53.16
N SER A 930 -40.75 6.07 53.27
CA SER A 930 -40.70 5.08 52.19
C SER A 930 -42.08 4.50 51.83
N SER A 931 -43.01 4.42 52.78
CA SER A 931 -44.39 3.96 52.53
C SER A 931 -45.20 4.88 51.59
N ARG A 932 -44.72 6.10 51.32
CA ARG A 932 -45.35 7.06 50.40
C ARG A 932 -44.81 6.97 48.97
N LEU A 933 -43.80 6.15 48.73
CA LEU A 933 -43.26 5.90 47.40
C LEU A 933 -44.20 4.97 46.61
N GLU A 934 -44.14 5.02 45.29
CA GLU A 934 -44.84 4.04 44.44
C GLU A 934 -44.06 2.74 44.34
N THR A 935 -44.78 1.62 44.16
CA THR A 935 -44.18 0.36 43.76
C THR A 935 -43.43 0.56 42.43
N PRO A 936 -42.18 0.10 42.29
CA PRO A 936 -41.48 -0.86 43.17
C PRO A 936 -40.63 -0.26 44.32
N PHE A 937 -40.48 1.06 44.40
CA PHE A 937 -39.55 1.69 45.34
C PHE A 937 -39.96 1.53 46.81
N ASP A 938 -41.26 1.54 47.11
CA ASP A 938 -41.77 1.29 48.47
C ASP A 938 -41.29 -0.06 49.03
N THR A 939 -41.30 -1.08 48.18
CA THR A 939 -40.92 -2.45 48.49
C THR A 939 -39.41 -2.55 48.61
N MET A 940 -38.65 -1.96 47.68
CA MET A 940 -37.18 -1.93 47.75
C MET A 940 -36.66 -1.32 49.07
N PHE A 941 -37.22 -0.18 49.49
CA PHE A 941 -36.81 0.46 50.74
C PHE A 941 -37.15 -0.40 51.95
N ARG A 942 -38.33 -1.01 51.98
CA ARG A 942 -38.74 -1.92 53.07
C ARG A 942 -37.79 -3.11 53.19
N ASP A 943 -37.46 -3.75 52.07
CA ASP A 943 -36.58 -4.92 52.03
C ASP A 943 -35.15 -4.56 52.44
N ALA A 944 -34.60 -3.45 51.92
CA ALA A 944 -33.27 -2.98 52.29
C ALA A 944 -33.16 -2.63 53.78
N MET A 945 -34.19 -2.04 54.38
CA MET A 945 -34.22 -1.73 55.81
C MET A 945 -34.36 -3.00 56.67
N ALA A 946 -35.15 -3.98 56.24
CA ALA A 946 -35.27 -5.27 56.95
C ALA A 946 -33.95 -6.05 56.93
N GLU A 947 -33.27 -6.10 55.79
CA GLU A 947 -31.95 -6.74 55.65
C GLU A 947 -30.89 -6.04 56.52
N PHE A 948 -30.90 -4.71 56.53
CA PHE A 948 -30.01 -3.89 57.37
C PHE A 948 -30.14 -4.23 58.86
N GLU A 949 -31.37 -4.33 59.38
CA GLU A 949 -31.63 -4.72 60.77
C GLU A 949 -31.13 -6.15 61.08
N GLN A 950 -31.39 -7.10 60.18
CA GLN A 950 -30.96 -8.50 60.35
C GLN A 950 -29.43 -8.61 60.41
N LYS A 951 -28.70 -7.91 59.53
CA LYS A 951 -27.24 -7.96 59.48
C LYS A 951 -26.58 -7.32 60.70
N ILE A 952 -27.15 -6.23 61.24
CA ILE A 952 -26.67 -5.64 62.51
C ILE A 952 -26.83 -6.61 63.69
N ILE A 953 -27.92 -7.37 63.74
CA ILE A 953 -28.14 -8.38 64.79
C ILE A 953 -27.12 -9.53 64.65
N GLY A 954 -26.90 -10.02 63.43
CA GLY A 954 -25.94 -11.11 63.16
C GLY A 954 -24.50 -10.78 63.57
N ASP A 955 -24.00 -9.58 63.25
CA ASP A 955 -22.64 -9.17 63.61
C ASP A 955 -22.43 -9.13 65.13
N LYS A 956 -23.42 -8.64 65.89
CA LYS A 956 -23.35 -8.61 67.36
C LYS A 956 -23.24 -10.02 67.96
N VAL A 957 -23.86 -11.02 67.33
CA VAL A 957 -23.76 -12.43 67.77
C VAL A 957 -22.38 -12.98 67.41
N ALA A 958 -21.85 -12.66 66.23
CA ALA A 958 -20.51 -13.05 65.81
C ALA A 958 -19.41 -12.46 66.70
N ASP A 959 -19.53 -11.20 67.11
CA ASP A 959 -18.59 -10.55 68.04
C ASP A 959 -18.60 -11.26 69.41
N LEU A 960 -19.79 -11.53 69.96
CA LEU A 960 -19.93 -12.25 71.23
C LEU A 960 -19.36 -13.67 71.16
N LYS A 961 -19.53 -14.36 70.03
CA LYS A 961 -18.93 -15.67 69.74
C LYS A 961 -17.41 -15.60 69.60
N GLY A 962 -16.88 -14.53 68.99
CA GLY A 962 -15.44 -14.26 68.92
C GLY A 962 -14.83 -14.04 70.30
N ASP A 963 -15.47 -13.21 71.11
CA ASP A 963 -15.08 -12.94 72.50
C ASP A 963 -15.05 -14.23 73.33
N LEU A 964 -16.06 -15.09 73.20
CA LEU A 964 -16.10 -16.40 73.86
C LEU A 964 -14.93 -17.28 73.43
N LYS A 965 -14.69 -17.41 72.12
CA LYS A 965 -13.62 -18.24 71.59
C LYS A 965 -12.25 -17.79 72.08
N GLY A 966 -12.00 -16.48 72.03
CA GLY A 966 -10.72 -15.87 72.37
C GLY A 966 -10.42 -15.88 73.87
N SER A 967 -11.43 -15.60 74.69
CA SER A 967 -11.28 -15.40 76.14
C SER A 967 -11.50 -16.67 76.94
N VAL A 968 -12.46 -17.51 76.54
CA VAL A 968 -12.88 -18.68 77.33
C VAL A 968 -12.51 -19.99 76.65
N THR A 969 -12.93 -20.22 75.40
CA THR A 969 -12.75 -21.53 74.74
C THR A 969 -11.28 -21.91 74.60
N ARG A 970 -10.44 -20.98 74.13
CA ARG A 970 -9.01 -21.24 73.92
C ARG A 970 -8.29 -21.55 75.23
N GLU A 971 -8.50 -20.72 76.25
CA GLU A 971 -7.92 -20.93 77.59
C GLU A 971 -8.39 -22.25 78.20
N CYS A 972 -9.69 -22.54 78.09
CA CYS A 972 -10.26 -23.80 78.55
C CYS A 972 -9.60 -25.00 77.86
N LEU A 973 -9.51 -25.01 76.52
CA LEU A 973 -8.91 -26.11 75.77
C LEU A 973 -7.42 -26.27 76.06
N ASN A 974 -6.68 -25.18 76.26
CA ASN A 974 -5.26 -25.23 76.60
C ASN A 974 -5.00 -25.85 77.99
N ILE A 975 -5.87 -25.52 78.95
CA ILE A 975 -5.74 -25.95 80.34
C ILE A 975 -6.26 -27.38 80.51
N VAL A 976 -7.41 -27.70 79.92
CA VAL A 976 -8.15 -28.96 80.13
C VAL A 976 -7.86 -30.01 79.05
N GLY A 977 -7.54 -29.59 77.83
CA GLY A 977 -7.45 -30.46 76.65
C GLY A 977 -6.41 -31.58 76.79
N ASN A 978 -6.89 -32.83 76.69
CA ASN A 978 -6.09 -34.06 76.78
C ASN A 978 -5.18 -34.17 78.02
N LYS A 979 -5.48 -33.43 79.09
CA LYS A 979 -4.74 -33.43 80.35
C LYS A 979 -5.56 -34.08 81.45
N TYR A 980 -4.88 -34.77 82.35
CA TYR A 980 -5.48 -35.33 83.54
C TYR A 980 -5.77 -34.22 84.56
N PRO A 981 -6.95 -34.17 85.23
CA PRO A 981 -7.92 -35.26 85.42
C PRO A 981 -9.09 -35.32 84.43
N PHE A 982 -9.24 -34.35 83.52
CA PHE A 982 -10.38 -34.29 82.59
C PHE A 982 -10.29 -35.33 81.46
N SER A 983 -9.06 -35.71 81.07
CA SER A 983 -8.78 -36.88 80.25
C SER A 983 -8.08 -37.95 81.11
N PRO A 984 -8.74 -39.08 81.42
CA PRO A 984 -8.17 -40.12 82.29
C PRO A 984 -6.82 -40.68 81.77
N ASN A 985 -6.64 -40.74 80.46
CA ASN A 985 -5.43 -41.24 79.80
C ASN A 985 -4.41 -40.13 79.46
N GLY A 986 -4.63 -38.90 79.91
CA GLY A 986 -3.74 -37.77 79.66
C GLY A 986 -2.34 -37.99 80.25
N LYS A 987 -1.31 -37.86 79.41
CA LYS A 987 0.11 -38.00 79.82
C LYS A 987 0.62 -36.79 80.62
N GLN A 988 0.00 -35.63 80.44
CA GLN A 988 0.29 -34.40 81.18
C GLN A 988 -0.84 -34.10 82.16
N GLU A 989 -0.50 -33.45 83.28
CA GLU A 989 -1.47 -33.04 84.30
C GLU A 989 -1.79 -31.55 84.15
N VAL A 990 -3.01 -31.16 84.49
CA VAL A 990 -3.39 -29.75 84.59
C VAL A 990 -2.65 -29.12 85.77
N PRO A 991 -1.84 -28.06 85.61
CA PRO A 991 -1.25 -27.40 86.78
C PRO A 991 -2.34 -26.82 87.69
N ILE A 992 -2.18 -26.94 89.01
CA ILE A 992 -3.19 -26.49 89.99
C ILE A 992 -3.53 -25.00 89.84
N GLY A 993 -2.51 -24.16 89.62
CA GLY A 993 -2.72 -22.73 89.40
C GLY A 993 -3.53 -22.43 88.14
N GLU A 994 -3.35 -23.21 87.08
CA GLU A 994 -4.11 -23.09 85.83
C GLU A 994 -5.56 -23.56 86.02
N PHE A 995 -5.78 -24.62 86.79
CA PHE A 995 -7.14 -25.03 87.20
C PHE A 995 -7.85 -23.92 87.99
N GLY A 996 -7.12 -23.26 88.91
CA GLY A 996 -7.55 -22.05 89.63
C GLY A 996 -7.92 -20.90 88.70
N ARG A 997 -7.06 -20.56 87.75
CA ARG A 997 -7.31 -19.49 86.76
C ARG A 997 -8.56 -19.75 85.93
N LEU A 998 -8.83 -21.01 85.59
CA LEU A 998 -9.95 -21.36 84.73
C LEU A 998 -11.30 -21.34 85.47
N PHE A 999 -11.39 -22.06 86.59
CA PHE A 999 -12.65 -22.31 87.30
C PHE A 999 -12.84 -21.50 88.59
N GLY A 1000 -11.79 -20.92 89.14
CA GLY A 1000 -11.86 -20.22 90.43
C GLY A 1000 -12.71 -18.94 90.38
N PRO A 1001 -12.98 -18.33 91.55
CA PRO A 1001 -13.61 -17.02 91.64
C PRO A 1001 -12.80 -15.96 90.88
N ASN A 1002 -13.46 -15.13 90.06
CA ASN A 1002 -12.81 -14.22 89.10
C ASN A 1002 -11.89 -14.91 88.07
N GLY A 1003 -12.02 -16.23 87.92
CA GLY A 1003 -11.40 -16.99 86.83
C GLY A 1003 -12.03 -16.66 85.48
N VAL A 1004 -11.52 -17.32 84.44
CA VAL A 1004 -11.91 -17.08 83.04
C VAL A 1004 -13.42 -17.23 82.82
N PHE A 1005 -14.03 -18.33 83.30
CA PHE A 1005 -15.46 -18.57 83.14
C PHE A 1005 -16.34 -17.58 83.91
N ASP A 1006 -15.94 -17.24 85.15
CA ASP A 1006 -16.69 -16.38 86.05
C ASP A 1006 -16.72 -14.92 85.57
N THR A 1007 -15.56 -14.42 85.13
CA THR A 1007 -15.41 -13.06 84.61
C THR A 1007 -16.20 -12.87 83.32
N PHE A 1008 -16.06 -13.79 82.37
CA PHE A 1008 -16.77 -13.71 81.10
C PHE A 1008 -18.30 -13.73 81.29
N PHE A 1009 -18.80 -14.61 82.15
CA PHE A 1009 -20.23 -14.69 82.42
C PHE A 1009 -20.77 -13.36 82.98
N ARG A 1010 -20.09 -12.77 83.96
CA ARG A 1010 -20.49 -11.52 84.60
C ARG A 1010 -20.50 -10.33 83.64
N GLU A 1011 -19.49 -10.21 82.79
CA GLU A 1011 -19.31 -9.05 81.91
C GLU A 1011 -20.15 -9.14 80.63
N LYS A 1012 -20.34 -10.34 80.07
CA LYS A 1012 -20.90 -10.51 78.73
C LYS A 1012 -22.25 -11.21 78.71
N LEU A 1013 -22.54 -12.10 79.68
CA LEU A 1013 -23.73 -12.96 79.63
C LEU A 1013 -24.79 -12.65 80.70
N ALA A 1014 -24.42 -12.08 81.85
CA ALA A 1014 -25.33 -11.89 82.98
C ALA A 1014 -26.56 -11.02 82.64
N GLY A 1015 -26.40 -10.01 81.77
CA GLY A 1015 -27.52 -9.19 81.29
C GLY A 1015 -28.52 -9.97 80.42
N LEU A 1016 -28.05 -11.04 79.77
CA LEU A 1016 -28.76 -11.82 78.75
C LEU A 1016 -29.35 -13.14 79.28
N VAL A 1017 -28.91 -13.60 80.46
CA VAL A 1017 -29.24 -14.90 81.04
C VAL A 1017 -30.17 -14.77 82.25
N ASP A 1018 -31.05 -15.76 82.43
CA ASP A 1018 -31.81 -16.04 83.63
C ASP A 1018 -31.22 -17.27 84.35
N THR A 1019 -30.76 -17.07 85.60
CA THR A 1019 -30.12 -18.09 86.45
C THR A 1019 -30.99 -18.55 87.62
N SER A 1020 -32.28 -18.16 87.66
CA SER A 1020 -33.17 -18.40 88.80
C SER A 1020 -33.61 -19.86 88.97
N GLY A 1021 -33.52 -20.68 87.92
CA GLY A 1021 -33.93 -22.09 87.90
C GLY A 1021 -32.78 -23.10 88.03
N ALA A 1022 -33.14 -24.40 88.15
CA ALA A 1022 -32.16 -25.51 88.20
C ALA A 1022 -31.34 -25.67 86.91
N ALA A 1023 -31.82 -25.15 85.78
CA ALA A 1023 -31.10 -25.01 84.51
C ALA A 1023 -31.13 -23.54 84.08
N TRP A 1024 -30.02 -23.03 83.55
CA TRP A 1024 -29.91 -21.64 83.08
C TRP A 1024 -30.51 -21.45 81.68
N GLY A 1025 -31.12 -20.30 81.39
CA GLY A 1025 -31.73 -19.98 80.09
C GLY A 1025 -31.54 -18.52 79.61
N TRP A 1026 -31.77 -18.22 78.33
CA TRP A 1026 -31.66 -16.86 77.76
C TRP A 1026 -32.96 -16.04 77.94
N LYS A 1027 -32.85 -14.71 78.13
CA LYS A 1027 -34.01 -13.79 78.22
C LYS A 1027 -34.65 -13.51 76.85
N GLN A 1028 -35.97 -13.68 76.72
CA GLN A 1028 -36.71 -13.69 75.43
C GLN A 1028 -37.03 -12.32 74.79
N ASN A 1029 -36.44 -11.22 75.26
CA ASN A 1029 -36.93 -9.87 74.93
C ASN A 1029 -36.38 -9.29 73.60
N SER A 1030 -35.66 -10.06 72.79
CA SER A 1030 -35.10 -9.57 71.53
C SER A 1030 -34.81 -10.69 70.52
N LYS A 1031 -34.85 -10.36 69.22
CA LYS A 1031 -34.37 -11.24 68.13
C LYS A 1031 -32.89 -11.64 68.30
N PHE A 1032 -32.10 -10.83 69.02
CA PHE A 1032 -30.71 -11.12 69.36
C PHE A 1032 -30.59 -12.30 70.33
N SER A 1033 -31.38 -12.33 71.40
CA SER A 1033 -31.37 -13.41 72.38
C SER A 1033 -31.79 -14.77 71.82
N GLN A 1034 -32.66 -14.77 70.79
CA GLN A 1034 -33.12 -15.99 70.12
C GLN A 1034 -32.05 -16.65 69.25
N ALA A 1035 -30.97 -15.92 68.93
CA ALA A 1035 -29.88 -16.40 68.11
C ALA A 1035 -28.73 -17.06 68.89
N LEU A 1036 -28.84 -17.21 70.22
CA LEU A 1036 -27.77 -17.71 71.11
C LEU A 1036 -27.98 -19.19 71.54
N SER A 1037 -26.89 -19.97 71.64
CA SER A 1037 -26.86 -21.41 71.92
C SER A 1037 -27.19 -21.73 73.38
N PRO A 1038 -28.19 -22.60 73.64
CA PRO A 1038 -28.46 -23.14 74.98
C PRO A 1038 -27.33 -24.05 75.51
N GLU A 1039 -26.66 -24.80 74.65
CA GLU A 1039 -25.64 -25.80 75.04
C GLU A 1039 -24.40 -25.14 75.64
N THR A 1040 -23.99 -23.99 75.11
CA THR A 1040 -22.86 -23.24 75.66
C THR A 1040 -23.19 -22.64 77.01
N LEU A 1041 -24.40 -22.14 77.20
CA LEU A 1041 -24.85 -21.66 78.49
C LEU A 1041 -24.80 -22.77 79.56
N HIS A 1042 -25.13 -24.00 79.17
CA HIS A 1042 -25.02 -25.17 80.05
C HIS A 1042 -23.57 -25.48 80.48
N GLN A 1043 -22.56 -25.25 79.63
CA GLN A 1043 -21.16 -25.44 80.05
C GLN A 1043 -20.67 -24.37 81.04
N PHE A 1044 -21.17 -23.13 80.94
CA PHE A 1044 -20.93 -22.12 81.98
C PHE A 1044 -21.57 -22.51 83.31
N GLN A 1045 -22.77 -23.11 83.27
CA GLN A 1045 -23.39 -23.68 84.47
C GLN A 1045 -22.54 -24.80 85.08
N ASN A 1046 -22.02 -25.72 84.27
CA ASN A 1046 -21.11 -26.78 84.75
C ASN A 1046 -19.81 -26.21 85.36
N ALA A 1047 -19.21 -25.18 84.74
CA ALA A 1047 -18.03 -24.52 85.28
C ALA A 1047 -18.30 -23.89 86.65
N ALA A 1048 -19.47 -23.29 86.84
CA ALA A 1048 -19.89 -22.75 88.14
C ALA A 1048 -20.01 -23.84 89.22
N ARG A 1049 -20.45 -25.06 88.87
CA ARG A 1049 -20.49 -26.20 89.80
C ARG A 1049 -19.11 -26.74 90.16
N ILE A 1050 -18.19 -26.80 89.19
CA ILE A 1050 -16.78 -27.17 89.44
C ILE A 1050 -16.15 -26.15 90.40
N LYS A 1051 -16.41 -24.85 90.21
CA LYS A 1051 -15.98 -23.80 91.12
C LYS A 1051 -16.46 -24.06 92.55
N GLU A 1052 -17.74 -24.37 92.71
CA GLU A 1052 -18.34 -24.62 94.02
C GLU A 1052 -17.72 -25.81 94.76
N ALA A 1053 -17.39 -26.91 94.05
CA ALA A 1053 -16.82 -28.10 94.67
C ALA A 1053 -15.34 -27.92 95.11
N PHE A 1054 -14.51 -27.24 94.32
CA PHE A 1054 -13.06 -27.15 94.57
C PHE A 1054 -12.60 -25.89 95.31
N PHE A 1055 -13.44 -24.84 95.35
CA PHE A 1055 -13.10 -23.52 95.89
C PHE A 1055 -14.07 -23.10 97.01
N SER A 1056 -14.27 -23.99 97.98
CA SER A 1056 -15.14 -23.74 99.14
C SER A 1056 -14.61 -22.64 100.08
N GLY A 1057 -13.32 -22.31 100.00
CA GLY A 1057 -12.72 -21.14 100.64
C GLY A 1057 -12.71 -19.90 99.73
N ARG A 1058 -12.70 -18.68 100.29
CA ARG A 1058 -12.69 -17.39 99.53
C ARG A 1058 -11.43 -17.13 98.67
N GLY A 1059 -10.59 -18.13 98.42
CA GLY A 1059 -9.33 -18.02 97.68
C GLY A 1059 -9.45 -18.41 96.20
N SER A 1060 -8.45 -18.02 95.41
CA SER A 1060 -8.35 -18.34 93.98
C SER A 1060 -7.62 -19.66 93.67
N SER A 1061 -7.14 -20.37 94.70
CA SER A 1061 -6.50 -21.68 94.58
C SER A 1061 -7.42 -22.78 95.12
N PRO A 1062 -7.49 -23.96 94.49
CA PRO A 1062 -8.32 -25.04 94.98
C PRO A 1062 -7.79 -25.53 96.34
N ASN A 1063 -8.70 -25.82 97.26
CA ASN A 1063 -8.37 -26.29 98.59
C ASN A 1063 -9.39 -27.34 99.02
N VAL A 1064 -8.96 -28.59 99.08
CA VAL A 1064 -9.81 -29.72 99.45
C VAL A 1064 -9.23 -30.39 100.68
N LYS A 1065 -10.00 -30.35 101.77
CA LYS A 1065 -9.68 -31.01 103.03
C LYS A 1065 -10.54 -32.25 103.19
N PHE A 1066 -9.96 -33.33 103.70
CA PHE A 1066 -10.68 -34.57 103.94
C PHE A 1066 -10.07 -35.38 105.08
N ALA A 1067 -10.93 -36.10 105.80
CA ALA A 1067 -10.50 -37.08 106.80
C ALA A 1067 -10.44 -38.47 106.19
N LEU A 1068 -9.41 -39.27 106.50
CA LEU A 1068 -9.22 -40.63 106.03
C LEU A 1068 -9.07 -41.60 107.21
N VAL A 1069 -9.86 -42.68 107.19
CA VAL A 1069 -9.89 -43.73 108.23
C VAL A 1069 -9.58 -45.09 107.61
N THR A 1070 -8.62 -45.83 108.16
CA THR A 1070 -8.32 -47.22 107.78
C THR A 1070 -9.38 -48.15 108.36
N GLN A 1071 -10.23 -48.73 107.52
CA GLN A 1071 -11.34 -49.59 107.96
C GLN A 1071 -10.92 -51.05 108.13
N SER A 1072 -10.22 -51.61 107.13
CA SER A 1072 -9.82 -53.01 107.11
C SER A 1072 -8.58 -53.23 106.26
N MET A 1073 -7.75 -54.22 106.59
CA MET A 1073 -6.60 -54.64 105.77
C MET A 1073 -6.40 -56.16 105.82
N SER A 1074 -5.66 -56.72 104.86
CA SER A 1074 -5.37 -58.17 104.75
C SER A 1074 -4.54 -58.71 105.93
N GLN A 1075 -4.82 -59.94 106.37
CA GLN A 1075 -4.12 -60.62 107.48
C GLN A 1075 -2.63 -60.88 107.23
N LYS A 1076 -2.19 -60.84 105.96
CA LYS A 1076 -0.80 -61.07 105.56
C LYS A 1076 0.03 -59.79 105.53
N THR A 1077 -0.49 -58.68 106.07
CA THR A 1077 0.16 -57.37 106.11
C THR A 1077 0.41 -56.99 107.56
N ALA A 1078 1.64 -56.63 107.92
CA ALA A 1078 1.99 -56.24 109.30
C ALA A 1078 1.53 -54.81 109.63
N SER A 1079 1.65 -53.90 108.67
CA SER A 1079 1.14 -52.53 108.74
C SER A 1079 0.89 -51.98 107.33
N VAL A 1080 0.07 -50.94 107.21
CA VAL A 1080 -0.11 -50.17 105.97
C VAL A 1080 0.13 -48.70 106.23
N SER A 1081 0.87 -48.08 105.33
CA SER A 1081 1.21 -46.67 105.35
C SER A 1081 0.52 -45.97 104.19
N PHE A 1082 -0.47 -45.12 104.48
CA PHE A 1082 -1.05 -44.21 103.50
C PHE A 1082 -0.35 -42.85 103.61
N GLU A 1083 0.23 -42.36 102.52
CA GLU A 1083 0.94 -41.09 102.51
C GLU A 1083 0.47 -40.20 101.37
N VAL A 1084 0.22 -38.93 101.66
CA VAL A 1084 -0.07 -37.89 100.66
C VAL A 1084 0.72 -36.63 101.01
N ASN A 1085 1.52 -36.14 100.07
CA ASN A 1085 2.31 -34.91 100.18
C ASN A 1085 3.17 -34.83 101.46
N GLY A 1086 3.76 -35.96 101.88
CA GLY A 1086 4.57 -36.09 103.08
C GLY A 1086 3.79 -36.28 104.39
N THR A 1087 2.46 -36.13 104.37
CA THR A 1087 1.60 -36.50 105.51
C THR A 1087 1.31 -37.99 105.43
N LYS A 1088 1.70 -38.74 106.47
CA LYS A 1088 1.62 -40.20 106.49
C LYS A 1088 0.75 -40.71 107.64
N LEU A 1089 -0.05 -41.73 107.35
CA LEU A 1089 -0.87 -42.49 108.29
C LEU A 1089 -0.39 -43.94 108.29
N ASP A 1090 0.42 -44.29 109.28
CA ASP A 1090 0.76 -45.68 109.57
C ASP A 1090 -0.38 -46.35 110.35
N SER A 1091 -0.84 -47.48 109.83
CA SER A 1091 -1.90 -48.27 110.42
C SER A 1091 -1.37 -49.69 110.65
N PRO A 1092 -1.04 -50.06 111.90
CA PRO A 1092 -0.72 -51.44 112.25
C PRO A 1092 -1.91 -52.38 111.97
N PHE A 1093 -1.63 -53.65 111.72
CA PHE A 1093 -2.68 -54.65 111.57
C PHE A 1093 -3.61 -54.69 112.79
N GLY A 1094 -4.92 -54.72 112.54
CA GLY A 1094 -5.95 -54.78 113.58
C GLY A 1094 -6.30 -53.44 114.26
N VAL A 1095 -5.62 -52.34 113.93
CA VAL A 1095 -5.88 -51.01 114.50
C VAL A 1095 -6.58 -50.10 113.49
N VAL A 1096 -7.70 -49.51 113.90
CA VAL A 1096 -8.37 -48.45 113.11
C VAL A 1096 -7.63 -47.15 113.35
N SER A 1097 -6.91 -46.68 112.33
CA SER A 1097 -6.21 -45.40 112.36
C SER A 1097 -6.96 -44.33 111.56
N ARG A 1098 -6.92 -43.07 112.01
CA ARG A 1098 -7.48 -41.91 111.32
C ARG A 1098 -6.42 -40.84 111.12
N GLY A 1099 -6.42 -40.18 109.97
CA GLY A 1099 -5.65 -38.97 109.70
C GLY A 1099 -6.45 -37.96 108.89
N ASP A 1100 -6.15 -36.68 109.04
CA ASP A 1100 -6.71 -35.61 108.23
C ASP A 1100 -5.70 -35.18 107.17
N PHE A 1101 -6.21 -34.93 105.96
CA PHE A 1101 -5.42 -34.70 104.75
C PHE A 1101 -5.93 -33.48 103.99
N GLU A 1102 -5.01 -32.85 103.26
CA GLU A 1102 -5.28 -31.67 102.45
C GLU A 1102 -4.67 -31.83 101.05
N TRP A 1103 -5.41 -31.39 100.04
CA TRP A 1103 -4.98 -31.37 98.65
C TRP A 1103 -5.33 -30.03 97.98
N PRO A 1104 -4.47 -29.50 97.09
CA PRO A 1104 -3.11 -29.95 96.79
C PRO A 1104 -2.14 -29.46 97.88
N GLY A 1105 -1.26 -30.32 98.37
CA GLY A 1105 -0.31 -29.96 99.43
C GLY A 1105 0.65 -28.83 99.03
N ARG A 1106 1.57 -28.45 99.93
CA ARG A 1106 2.47 -27.29 99.72
C ARG A 1106 3.53 -27.49 98.63
N SER A 1107 3.76 -28.72 98.16
CA SER A 1107 4.78 -29.04 97.15
C SER A 1107 4.14 -29.35 95.79
N PRO A 1108 4.68 -28.80 94.68
CA PRO A 1108 4.20 -29.12 93.32
C PRO A 1108 4.49 -30.57 92.91
N ASP A 1109 5.55 -31.18 93.45
CA ASP A 1109 5.88 -32.60 93.25
C ASP A 1109 5.17 -33.46 94.30
N GLY A 1110 3.86 -33.31 94.36
CA GLY A 1110 3.01 -34.06 95.26
C GLY A 1110 3.22 -35.56 95.09
N THR A 1111 3.14 -36.32 96.18
CA THR A 1111 3.21 -37.78 96.11
C THR A 1111 2.01 -38.36 96.84
N ALA A 1112 1.50 -39.48 96.34
CA ALA A 1112 0.45 -40.22 97.01
C ALA A 1112 0.83 -41.70 96.94
N SER A 1113 0.95 -42.36 98.09
CA SER A 1113 1.35 -43.74 98.13
C SER A 1113 0.64 -44.56 99.20
N ILE A 1114 0.50 -45.85 98.91
CA ILE A 1114 0.09 -46.87 99.86
C ILE A 1114 1.23 -47.89 99.88
N THR A 1115 1.90 -48.03 101.02
CA THR A 1115 2.97 -49.01 101.19
C THR A 1115 2.56 -50.05 102.22
N MET A 1116 2.75 -51.32 101.90
CA MET A 1116 2.45 -52.45 102.77
C MET A 1116 3.72 -53.26 103.01
N PRO A 1117 4.50 -52.99 104.08
CA PRO A 1117 5.70 -53.77 104.38
C PRO A 1117 5.39 -55.24 104.67
N GLU A 1118 6.27 -56.12 104.20
CA GLU A 1118 6.25 -57.57 104.39
C GLU A 1118 7.25 -58.00 105.48
N SER A 1119 7.01 -59.19 106.03
CA SER A 1119 7.87 -59.80 107.06
C SER A 1119 9.20 -60.32 106.52
N ASP A 1120 9.31 -60.51 105.21
CA ASP A 1120 10.50 -61.03 104.51
C ASP A 1120 11.46 -59.91 104.03
N GLY A 1121 11.14 -58.66 104.36
CA GLY A 1121 11.92 -57.48 103.99
C GLY A 1121 11.49 -56.82 102.67
N THR A 1122 10.51 -57.36 101.94
CA THR A 1122 9.92 -56.67 100.78
C THR A 1122 8.86 -55.64 101.21
N SER A 1123 8.57 -54.63 100.38
CA SER A 1123 7.58 -53.59 100.70
C SER A 1123 6.84 -53.14 99.43
N PRO A 1124 5.86 -53.92 98.94
CA PRO A 1124 5.05 -53.53 97.81
C PRO A 1124 4.38 -52.18 98.11
N SER A 1125 4.51 -51.26 97.16
CA SER A 1125 3.92 -49.93 97.25
C SER A 1125 3.19 -49.58 95.95
N LEU A 1126 2.03 -48.96 96.10
CA LEU A 1126 1.35 -48.26 95.02
C LEU A 1126 1.64 -46.78 95.20
N ARG A 1127 2.45 -46.20 94.32
CA ARG A 1127 2.92 -44.81 94.46
C ARG A 1127 2.69 -44.04 93.17
N PHE A 1128 2.13 -42.85 93.33
CA PHE A 1128 1.98 -41.84 92.29
C PHE A 1128 2.70 -40.56 92.70
N THR A 1129 3.16 -39.83 91.69
CA THR A 1129 3.85 -38.55 91.80
C THR A 1129 3.16 -37.53 90.90
N GLY A 1130 3.25 -36.25 91.24
CA GLY A 1130 2.61 -35.15 90.53
C GLY A 1130 1.50 -34.48 91.34
N ALA A 1131 1.07 -33.30 90.89
CA ALA A 1131 0.09 -32.49 91.60
C ALA A 1131 -1.27 -33.21 91.77
N TRP A 1132 -1.61 -34.14 90.87
CA TRP A 1132 -2.82 -34.96 90.94
C TRP A 1132 -2.58 -36.40 91.42
N ALA A 1133 -1.44 -36.66 92.07
CA ALA A 1133 -1.08 -37.99 92.56
C ALA A 1133 -2.18 -38.61 93.45
N LEU A 1134 -2.81 -37.82 94.32
CA LEU A 1134 -3.93 -38.27 95.13
C LEU A 1134 -5.12 -38.71 94.27
N TYR A 1135 -5.49 -37.91 93.26
CA TYR A 1135 -6.59 -38.24 92.36
C TYR A 1135 -6.29 -39.54 91.60
N ARG A 1136 -5.05 -39.75 91.15
CA ARG A 1136 -4.62 -41.00 90.47
C ARG A 1136 -4.62 -42.19 91.41
N LEU A 1137 -4.14 -42.00 92.64
CA LEU A 1137 -4.18 -43.03 93.66
C LEU A 1137 -5.63 -43.44 93.88
N LEU A 1138 -6.51 -42.49 94.18
CA LEU A 1138 -7.93 -42.71 94.41
C LEU A 1138 -8.64 -43.41 93.23
N GLN A 1139 -8.32 -43.06 91.98
CA GLN A 1139 -8.84 -43.74 90.79
C GLN A 1139 -8.38 -45.20 90.63
N LYS A 1140 -7.28 -45.62 91.27
CA LYS A 1140 -6.88 -47.05 91.31
C LYS A 1140 -7.67 -47.85 92.33
N GLY A 1141 -8.37 -47.19 93.24
CA GLY A 1141 -9.25 -47.84 94.19
C GLY A 1141 -10.67 -47.98 93.64
N ASP A 1142 -11.39 -49.01 94.09
CA ASP A 1142 -12.84 -49.06 93.92
C ASP A 1142 -13.48 -48.06 94.90
N MET A 1143 -13.90 -46.90 94.37
CA MET A 1143 -14.49 -45.80 95.14
C MET A 1143 -16.02 -45.79 95.03
N ARG A 1144 -16.70 -45.79 96.18
CA ARG A 1144 -18.15 -45.59 96.28
C ARG A 1144 -18.46 -44.38 97.15
N GLN A 1145 -19.26 -43.46 96.63
CA GLN A 1145 -19.62 -42.23 97.32
C GLN A 1145 -21.09 -42.23 97.75
N SER A 1146 -21.35 -41.67 98.94
CA SER A 1146 -22.67 -41.33 99.43
C SER A 1146 -22.60 -40.00 100.18
N GLY A 1147 -23.17 -38.94 99.58
CA GLY A 1147 -23.09 -37.58 100.11
C GLY A 1147 -21.64 -37.12 100.25
N ASN A 1148 -21.29 -36.58 101.42
CA ASN A 1148 -19.95 -36.11 101.73
C ASN A 1148 -18.97 -37.21 102.18
N LYS A 1149 -19.37 -38.50 102.16
CA LYS A 1149 -18.50 -39.64 102.51
C LYS A 1149 -18.22 -40.49 101.28
N ALA A 1150 -17.00 -41.01 101.18
CA ALA A 1150 -16.61 -41.99 100.17
C ALA A 1150 -15.83 -43.16 100.80
N THR A 1151 -16.00 -44.37 100.29
CA THR A 1151 -15.21 -45.55 100.69
C THR A 1151 -14.35 -45.97 99.52
N ALA A 1152 -13.06 -46.20 99.74
CA ALA A 1152 -12.06 -46.53 98.72
C ALA A 1152 -11.32 -47.82 99.09
N ARG A 1153 -11.46 -48.87 98.27
CA ARG A 1153 -10.77 -50.15 98.44
C ARG A 1153 -9.60 -50.27 97.47
N PHE A 1154 -8.43 -50.63 97.97
CA PHE A 1154 -7.18 -50.78 97.21
C PHE A 1154 -6.62 -52.19 97.32
N VAL A 1155 -5.94 -52.63 96.26
CA VAL A 1155 -5.17 -53.88 96.23
C VAL A 1155 -3.71 -53.55 95.87
N VAL A 1156 -2.78 -53.87 96.76
CA VAL A 1156 -1.33 -53.62 96.58
C VAL A 1156 -0.57 -54.92 96.85
N GLY A 1157 0.24 -55.38 95.89
CA GLY A 1157 0.97 -56.66 96.02
C GLY A 1157 0.08 -57.88 96.27
N GLY A 1158 -1.17 -57.88 95.77
CA GLY A 1158 -2.15 -58.96 95.99
C GLY A 1158 -2.86 -58.93 97.35
N ARG A 1159 -2.70 -57.87 98.14
CA ARG A 1159 -3.31 -57.69 99.46
C ARG A 1159 -4.20 -56.44 99.49
N GLU A 1160 -5.28 -56.49 100.25
CA GLU A 1160 -6.29 -55.43 100.23
C GLU A 1160 -6.23 -54.51 101.45
N VAL A 1161 -6.58 -53.25 101.24
CA VAL A 1161 -6.88 -52.26 102.29
C VAL A 1161 -8.09 -51.43 101.89
N THR A 1162 -8.95 -51.10 102.85
CA THR A 1162 -10.12 -50.24 102.64
C THR A 1162 -10.01 -49.00 103.52
N TYR A 1163 -10.20 -47.83 102.91
CA TYR A 1163 -10.24 -46.53 103.57
C TYR A 1163 -11.62 -45.88 103.43
N GLN A 1164 -12.03 -45.10 104.43
CA GLN A 1164 -13.18 -44.19 104.34
C GLN A 1164 -12.71 -42.74 104.35
N LEU A 1165 -13.15 -41.97 103.36
CA LEU A 1165 -12.91 -40.54 103.17
C LEU A 1165 -14.17 -39.74 103.54
N THR A 1166 -14.00 -38.56 104.15
CA THR A 1166 -15.10 -37.60 104.41
C THR A 1166 -14.67 -36.19 104.01
N PHE A 1167 -15.51 -35.48 103.25
CA PHE A 1167 -15.27 -34.14 102.66
C PHE A 1167 -16.17 -33.05 103.26
N ASP A 1168 -15.79 -31.78 103.06
CA ASP A 1168 -16.52 -30.60 103.55
C ASP A 1168 -17.63 -30.09 102.60
N THR A 1169 -17.64 -30.52 101.34
CA THR A 1169 -18.63 -30.12 100.31
C THR A 1169 -19.60 -31.26 100.00
N LEU A 1170 -20.83 -30.92 99.58
CA LEU A 1170 -21.83 -31.90 99.12
C LEU A 1170 -21.42 -32.54 97.79
N ASP A 1171 -20.94 -31.71 96.86
CA ASP A 1171 -20.33 -32.18 95.63
C ASP A 1171 -18.87 -32.58 95.91
N ASN A 1172 -18.55 -33.86 95.72
CA ASN A 1172 -17.22 -34.41 96.03
C ASN A 1172 -16.22 -34.04 94.92
N PRO A 1173 -15.13 -33.32 95.25
CA PRO A 1173 -14.13 -32.89 94.27
C PRO A 1173 -13.49 -34.07 93.53
N PHE A 1174 -13.38 -35.23 94.17
CA PHE A 1174 -12.72 -36.41 93.61
C PHE A 1174 -13.58 -37.23 92.63
N THR A 1175 -14.87 -36.88 92.47
CA THR A 1175 -15.79 -37.56 91.54
C THR A 1175 -16.50 -36.60 90.59
N ILE A 1176 -16.72 -35.33 90.97
CA ILE A 1176 -17.51 -34.36 90.19
C ILE A 1176 -17.01 -34.17 88.75
N LEU A 1177 -15.69 -34.16 88.54
CA LEU A 1177 -15.10 -33.97 87.21
C LEU A 1177 -15.45 -35.11 86.24
N SER A 1178 -15.68 -36.32 86.76
CA SER A 1178 -16.14 -37.47 85.97
C SER A 1178 -17.65 -37.46 85.72
N GLN A 1179 -18.44 -36.82 86.60
CA GLN A 1179 -19.90 -36.79 86.52
C GLN A 1179 -20.42 -35.72 85.56
N LEU A 1180 -19.82 -34.52 85.56
CA LEU A 1180 -20.35 -33.36 84.83
C LEU A 1180 -20.16 -33.40 83.31
N LYS A 1181 -19.43 -34.39 82.77
CA LYS A 1181 -19.03 -34.47 81.35
C LYS A 1181 -18.64 -33.09 80.79
N PHE A 1182 -17.82 -32.36 81.53
CA PHE A 1182 -17.48 -30.98 81.21
C PHE A 1182 -16.75 -30.89 79.88
N ALA A 1183 -17.19 -29.96 79.02
CA ALA A 1183 -16.55 -29.64 77.76
C ALA A 1183 -16.35 -28.13 77.64
N CYS A 1184 -15.26 -27.73 76.99
CA CYS A 1184 -15.03 -26.31 76.73
C CYS A 1184 -16.10 -25.80 75.73
N PRO A 1185 -16.78 -24.68 76.03
CA PRO A 1185 -17.82 -24.14 75.15
C PRO A 1185 -17.20 -23.75 73.81
N SER A 1186 -17.76 -24.21 72.69
CA SER A 1186 -17.14 -24.09 71.36
C SER A 1186 -17.93 -23.23 70.37
N ASP A 1187 -19.20 -22.96 70.65
CA ASP A 1187 -20.10 -22.20 69.78
C ASP A 1187 -21.05 -21.29 70.58
N LEU A 1188 -21.63 -20.25 69.99
CA LEU A 1188 -22.57 -19.32 70.62
C LEU A 1188 -23.73 -19.04 69.70
#